data_AF-A0A966BQJ4-F1
#
_entry.id   AF-A0A966BQJ4-F1
#
_cell.length_a   1.000
_cell.length_b   1.000
_cell.length_c   1.000
_cell.angle_alpha   90.00
_cell.angle_beta   90.00
_cell.angle_gamma   90.00
#
_symmetry.space_group_name_H-M   'P 1'
#
loop_
_entity.id
_entity.type
_entity.pdbx_description
1 polymer ?
#
loop_
_entity_poly.entity_id
_entity_poly.type
_entity_poly.pdbx_seq_one_letter_code
_entity_poly.pdbx_strand_id
1 'polypeptide(L)'
;PGGTYPAGYNGPDMYHYMLIDVPELAGTLFDFDDGLDLNEGFNFGRVGEFTAVYAPAPNGINFFNINPTDGSETETSLTGIDCASSPFAEGCSLGNLDISSSDSLEVIYTTIDSPDIGLWFTKPEGWTGQRRAPGRLQQTLQQLLQARIALRQGMLEYDRNRLELEAAIDTLQATFDVQQQNLNIAYDQRNELRGLTIATETMRGVATVANRAASFVNAFASNSAECIPKNLIAGLAAGGDVAAPARCVTKLGAGIAANVIESVADGISIAASATDAAKEDVSELSGIRTQFNDSSLELFNVSGDIDAQLRDEPVLRAEIFARAQAIEQLVGQYQATLAEGLRVYDNLLAFRRTGAAEVQEYRYQDMAFRIFRNDALQKYRAAFDLAARYVYLAASAYDYETNLLGSDNQGGQQFLTDIVRQRNLGQIISGEPLPGTPGLADAMAQLRLNFDVLKGQMGFNNPQVETNRFSLRRELFRIPDGPEGDALWRQRLKESVVSDLWAVPEFRQYARPFAPRSAGAQPALVLEFSTNVTFGLNFFGWELGSGDSSYDSSQFATRVRSVGTWFGNYVNLPLAQTPRVYLFPTGADVLRAPSANDFRTREWQVVDQAIPIPFPVGQQDLERFDWLPIADNLSGSPIEVRRYARFPAFHFAEPFDDSQVIADSRLVGRSVWNRRWMLIIPGGTFLADPDAGLETFIDGPLIPGSGDRDGQGVNDILIFFKTYAYSGN
;
A
#
# COMPACT_ATOMS: atom_id res chain seq x y z
N PRO A 1 -19.24 28.43 -30.41
CA PRO A 1 -19.14 27.43 -29.33
C PRO A 1 -19.19 26.01 -29.93
N GLY A 2 -18.04 25.34 -30.02
CA GLY A 2 -17.91 24.04 -30.69
C GLY A 2 -18.16 22.82 -29.81
N GLY A 3 -18.57 22.99 -28.55
CA GLY A 3 -18.95 21.88 -27.65
C GLY A 3 -17.83 20.95 -27.17
N THR A 4 -16.72 20.85 -27.90
CA THR A 4 -15.63 19.89 -27.66
C THR A 4 -14.76 20.19 -26.43
N TYR A 5 -14.66 21.46 -26.01
CA TYR A 5 -13.87 21.90 -24.86
C TYR A 5 -14.75 22.50 -23.75
N PRO A 6 -14.43 22.29 -22.46
CA PRO A 6 -15.12 22.94 -21.34
C PRO A 6 -15.04 24.47 -21.40
N ALA A 7 -16.04 25.15 -20.85
CA ALA A 7 -16.05 26.60 -20.75
C ALA A 7 -14.82 27.10 -19.97
N GLY A 8 -14.06 28.03 -20.56
CA GLY A 8 -12.84 28.59 -19.97
C GLY A 8 -11.54 27.85 -20.32
N TYR A 9 -11.58 26.83 -21.19
CA TYR A 9 -10.38 26.16 -21.68
C TYR A 9 -9.46 27.12 -22.46
N ASN A 10 -8.21 27.26 -22.01
CA ASN A 10 -7.19 28.12 -22.60
C ASN A 10 -6.02 27.32 -23.21
N GLY A 11 -6.14 25.99 -23.30
CA GLY A 11 -5.11 25.13 -23.88
C GLY A 11 -5.14 25.06 -25.40
N PRO A 12 -4.18 24.34 -26.02
CA PRO A 12 -4.12 24.19 -27.48
C PRO A 12 -5.29 23.37 -28.03
N ASP A 13 -5.78 23.75 -29.21
CA ASP A 13 -6.78 22.96 -29.93
C ASP A 13 -6.14 21.77 -30.64
N MET A 14 -6.31 20.59 -30.06
CA MET A 14 -5.78 19.32 -30.53
C MET A 14 -6.75 18.58 -31.46
N TYR A 15 -8.02 19.03 -31.55
CA TYR A 15 -9.09 18.26 -32.18
C TYR A 15 -9.68 18.90 -33.44
N HIS A 16 -9.40 20.17 -33.72
CA HIS A 16 -9.95 20.85 -34.89
C HIS A 16 -8.87 21.59 -35.70
N TYR A 17 -7.64 21.07 -35.65
CA TYR A 17 -6.46 21.70 -36.25
C TYR A 17 -6.51 21.76 -37.80
N MET A 18 -7.38 20.98 -38.46
CA MET A 18 -7.58 21.05 -39.91
C MET A 18 -8.74 21.95 -40.33
N LEU A 19 -9.61 22.35 -39.40
CA LEU A 19 -10.77 23.17 -39.74
C LEU A 19 -10.33 24.61 -40.00
N ILE A 20 -10.60 25.11 -41.21
CA ILE A 20 -10.45 26.52 -41.59
C ILE A 20 -11.81 27.21 -41.72
N ASP A 21 -11.83 28.54 -41.74
CA ASP A 21 -13.05 29.28 -42.02
C ASP A 21 -13.47 29.10 -43.49
N VAL A 22 -14.79 29.00 -43.74
CA VAL A 22 -15.35 28.92 -45.09
C VAL A 22 -15.00 30.22 -45.85
N PRO A 23 -14.46 30.15 -47.09
CA PRO A 23 -14.26 31.34 -47.91
C PRO A 23 -15.57 32.08 -48.16
N GLU A 24 -15.58 33.41 -48.07
CA GLU A 24 -16.77 34.24 -48.30
C GLU A 24 -17.41 34.06 -49.70
N LEU A 25 -16.66 33.53 -50.66
CA LEU A 25 -17.10 33.29 -52.04
C LEU A 25 -17.59 31.86 -52.32
N ALA A 26 -17.45 30.93 -51.36
CA ALA A 26 -17.96 29.57 -51.53
C ALA A 26 -19.50 29.57 -51.60
N GLY A 27 -20.07 29.09 -52.72
CA GLY A 27 -21.53 29.06 -52.94
C GLY A 27 -22.13 30.37 -53.49
N THR A 28 -21.32 31.30 -53.99
CA THR A 28 -21.80 32.49 -54.71
C THR A 28 -21.95 32.24 -56.22
N LEU A 29 -22.74 33.07 -56.92
CA LEU A 29 -23.02 33.05 -58.38
C LEU A 29 -21.79 33.17 -59.31
N PHE A 30 -20.57 33.06 -58.78
CA PHE A 30 -19.31 33.06 -59.52
C PHE A 30 -18.88 31.66 -60.01
N ASP A 31 -19.76 30.66 -59.84
CA ASP A 31 -19.62 29.28 -60.31
C ASP A 31 -20.13 29.20 -61.76
N PHE A 32 -19.24 29.40 -62.75
CA PHE A 32 -19.51 29.15 -64.16
C PHE A 32 -18.38 28.27 -64.71
N ASP A 33 -18.68 27.00 -65.02
CA ASP A 33 -18.88 26.55 -66.40
C ASP A 33 -19.01 25.00 -66.42
N ASP A 34 -20.25 24.53 -66.22
CA ASP A 34 -20.76 23.31 -66.85
C ASP A 34 -22.28 23.36 -66.74
N GLY A 35 -22.94 23.67 -67.87
CA GLY A 35 -24.38 23.55 -68.14
C GLY A 35 -25.36 23.67 -66.96
N LEU A 36 -26.09 24.78 -66.91
CA LEU A 36 -27.32 24.92 -66.10
C LEU A 36 -28.34 23.81 -66.45
N ASP A 37 -28.31 22.69 -65.74
CA ASP A 37 -29.44 21.76 -65.70
C ASP A 37 -30.48 22.30 -64.70
N LEU A 38 -31.49 22.99 -65.24
CA LEU A 38 -32.56 23.63 -64.47
C LEU A 38 -33.56 22.64 -63.85
N ASN A 39 -33.28 21.33 -63.87
CA ASN A 39 -34.16 20.29 -63.32
C ASN A 39 -33.68 19.64 -62.01
N GLU A 40 -32.46 19.92 -61.55
CA GLU A 40 -32.02 19.53 -60.20
C GLU A 40 -31.93 20.80 -59.35
N GLY A 41 -32.72 20.85 -58.27
CA GLY A 41 -32.70 21.99 -57.34
C GLY A 41 -31.28 22.29 -56.85
N PHE A 42 -30.98 23.58 -56.70
CA PHE A 42 -29.71 24.12 -56.21
C PHE A 42 -29.08 23.29 -55.09
N ASN A 43 -28.16 22.39 -55.44
CA ASN A 43 -27.38 21.62 -54.47
C ASN A 43 -25.94 22.13 -54.54
N PHE A 44 -25.74 23.33 -53.97
CA PHE A 44 -24.43 23.93 -53.79
C PHE A 44 -23.53 22.98 -53.00
N GLY A 45 -22.32 22.69 -53.52
CA GLY A 45 -21.20 21.99 -52.87
C GLY A 45 -21.56 20.87 -51.90
N ARG A 46 -21.29 19.60 -52.24
CA ARG A 46 -21.55 18.47 -51.32
C ARG A 46 -20.83 18.69 -49.99
N VAL A 47 -21.53 19.22 -48.99
CA VAL A 47 -21.02 19.31 -47.62
C VAL A 47 -20.98 17.90 -47.07
N GLY A 48 -19.79 17.34 -46.97
CA GLY A 48 -19.57 16.03 -46.36
C GLY A 48 -19.35 16.19 -44.87
N GLU A 49 -20.09 15.47 -44.04
CA GLU A 49 -19.82 15.36 -42.61
C GLU A 49 -19.28 13.97 -42.29
N PHE A 50 -18.29 13.90 -41.40
CA PHE A 50 -17.89 12.63 -40.80
C PHE A 50 -17.41 12.83 -39.37
N THR A 51 -17.60 11.79 -38.57
CA THR A 51 -17.23 11.79 -37.15
C THR A 51 -15.79 11.31 -37.00
N ALA A 52 -14.93 12.18 -36.49
CA ALA A 52 -13.62 11.84 -36.00
C ALA A 52 -13.72 11.30 -34.58
N VAL A 53 -12.98 10.25 -34.27
CA VAL A 53 -13.05 9.62 -32.94
C VAL A 53 -11.68 9.56 -32.31
N TYR A 54 -11.49 10.43 -31.31
CA TYR A 54 -10.24 10.53 -30.57
C TYR A 54 -10.27 9.58 -29.38
N ALA A 55 -9.37 8.60 -29.41
CA ALA A 55 -9.08 7.74 -28.26
C ALA A 55 -8.24 8.51 -27.22
N PRO A 56 -8.35 8.15 -25.93
CA PRO A 56 -7.44 8.66 -24.92
C PRO A 56 -6.00 8.24 -25.26
N ALA A 57 -5.04 9.15 -25.12
CA ALA A 57 -3.65 8.75 -25.17
C ALA A 57 -3.30 7.90 -23.92
N PRO A 58 -2.24 7.09 -23.99
CA PRO A 58 -1.69 6.41 -22.82
C PRO A 58 -1.52 7.39 -21.65
N ASN A 59 -1.92 6.97 -20.44
CA ASN A 59 -1.92 7.79 -19.21
C ASN A 59 -2.92 8.96 -19.17
N GLY A 60 -4.04 8.87 -19.90
CA GLY A 60 -5.15 9.82 -19.77
C GLY A 60 -4.87 11.21 -20.34
N ILE A 61 -3.87 11.36 -21.23
CA ILE A 61 -3.64 12.61 -21.96
C ILE A 61 -4.73 12.74 -23.03
N ASN A 62 -5.93 13.16 -22.62
CA ASN A 62 -7.02 13.74 -23.41
C ASN A 62 -8.36 13.77 -22.65
N PHE A 63 -8.41 13.33 -21.40
CA PHE A 63 -9.63 13.43 -20.58
C PHE A 63 -9.44 14.30 -19.33
N PHE A 64 -10.51 15.00 -18.98
CA PHE A 64 -10.60 15.84 -17.79
C PHE A 64 -10.89 15.03 -16.50
N ASN A 65 -11.12 13.71 -16.61
CA ASN A 65 -11.48 12.81 -15.50
C ASN A 65 -10.63 11.53 -15.49
N ILE A 66 -9.51 11.52 -14.75
CA ILE A 66 -8.70 10.32 -14.50
C ILE A 66 -9.04 9.78 -13.11
N ASN A 67 -9.31 8.47 -12.99
CA ASN A 67 -9.53 7.78 -11.71
C ASN A 67 -8.39 6.76 -11.42
N PRO A 68 -8.11 6.46 -10.14
CA PRO A 68 -7.10 5.45 -9.75
C PRO A 68 -7.51 4.02 -10.13
N THR A 69 -6.55 3.14 -10.42
CA THR A 69 -6.73 1.69 -10.65
C THR A 69 -7.32 1.00 -9.42
N ASP A 70 -8.18 -0.01 -9.63
CA ASP A 70 -8.75 -0.84 -8.56
C ASP A 70 -7.87 -2.05 -8.18
N GLY A 71 -6.77 -2.27 -8.90
CA GLY A 71 -5.77 -3.31 -8.60
C GLY A 71 -6.15 -4.72 -9.05
N SER A 72 -7.18 -4.90 -9.88
CA SER A 72 -7.71 -6.22 -10.24
C SER A 72 -7.30 -6.76 -11.62
N GLU A 73 -6.68 -5.95 -12.49
CA GLU A 73 -6.31 -6.32 -13.86
C GLU A 73 -4.79 -6.55 -14.03
N THR A 74 -4.41 -7.64 -14.72
CA THR A 74 -3.01 -7.90 -15.14
C THR A 74 -2.65 -7.01 -16.32
N GLU A 75 -2.13 -5.82 -16.04
CA GLU A 75 -1.52 -4.97 -17.05
C GLU A 75 -0.10 -5.47 -17.38
N THR A 76 0.29 -5.44 -18.66
CA THR A 76 1.66 -5.70 -19.10
C THR A 76 2.30 -4.43 -19.64
N SER A 77 3.53 -4.16 -19.25
CA SER A 77 4.34 -3.04 -19.69
C SER A 77 4.59 -3.09 -21.20
N LEU A 78 5.10 -1.99 -21.78
CA LEU A 78 5.51 -1.93 -23.19
C LEU A 78 6.62 -2.93 -23.55
N THR A 79 7.33 -3.43 -22.54
CA THR A 79 8.40 -4.43 -22.65
C THR A 79 7.93 -5.85 -22.33
N GLY A 80 6.62 -6.07 -22.18
CA GLY A 80 6.01 -7.37 -21.93
C GLY A 80 6.16 -7.87 -20.49
N ILE A 81 6.48 -6.98 -19.54
CA ILE A 81 6.64 -7.32 -18.13
C ILE A 81 5.30 -7.10 -17.43
N ASP A 82 4.83 -8.08 -16.67
CA ASP A 82 3.61 -7.95 -15.86
C ASP A 82 3.78 -6.83 -14.82
N CYS A 83 2.94 -5.80 -14.93
CA CYS A 83 2.92 -4.63 -14.08
C CYS A 83 2.47 -4.94 -12.65
N ALA A 84 1.80 -6.07 -12.40
CA ALA A 84 1.55 -6.54 -11.04
C ALA A 84 2.85 -7.04 -10.37
N SER A 85 3.74 -7.67 -11.15
CA SER A 85 5.01 -8.23 -10.68
C SER A 85 6.17 -7.22 -10.70
N SER A 86 6.13 -6.25 -11.62
CA SER A 86 7.13 -5.21 -11.80
C SER A 86 6.44 -3.89 -12.18
N PRO A 87 5.79 -3.22 -11.22
CA PRO A 87 5.02 -1.99 -11.45
C PRO A 87 5.88 -0.80 -11.92
N PHE A 88 7.20 -0.96 -11.91
CA PHE A 88 8.20 0.03 -12.35
C PHE A 88 8.73 -0.24 -13.77
N ALA A 89 8.23 -1.27 -14.44
CA ALA A 89 8.57 -1.51 -15.83
C ALA A 89 8.05 -0.38 -16.72
N GLU A 90 8.88 0.04 -17.68
CA GLU A 90 8.52 1.09 -18.62
C GLU A 90 7.23 0.72 -19.37
N GLY A 91 6.17 1.52 -19.19
CA GLY A 91 4.88 1.33 -19.86
C GLY A 91 3.72 0.82 -19.00
N CYS A 92 3.90 0.63 -17.69
CA CYS A 92 2.78 0.36 -16.77
C CYS A 92 1.91 1.61 -16.53
N SER A 93 0.58 1.48 -16.54
CA SER A 93 -0.35 2.61 -16.38
C SER A 93 -0.52 2.98 -14.89
N LEU A 94 -0.82 4.26 -14.61
CA LEU A 94 -1.04 4.76 -13.24
C LEU A 94 -2.51 4.67 -12.76
N GLY A 95 -3.43 4.14 -13.57
CA GLY A 95 -4.87 4.15 -13.26
C GLY A 95 -5.68 3.37 -14.30
N ASN A 96 -6.80 2.76 -13.88
CA ASN A 96 -7.60 1.96 -14.81
C ASN A 96 -8.27 2.94 -15.77
N LEU A 97 -7.99 2.80 -17.06
CA LEU A 97 -8.80 3.44 -18.08
C LEU A 97 -10.03 2.54 -18.20
N ASP A 98 -11.21 3.02 -17.82
CA ASP A 98 -12.44 2.30 -18.12
C ASP A 98 -12.66 2.34 -19.63
N ILE A 99 -12.11 1.35 -20.34
CA ILE A 99 -12.21 1.25 -21.81
C ILE A 99 -13.47 0.49 -22.24
N SER A 100 -14.52 0.52 -21.40
CA SER A 100 -15.84 0.03 -21.76
C SER A 100 -16.58 1.02 -22.67
N SER A 101 -16.10 1.17 -23.91
CA SER A 101 -16.87 1.64 -25.08
C SER A 101 -17.51 3.05 -25.06
N SER A 102 -17.40 3.89 -24.02
CA SER A 102 -18.06 5.20 -23.99
C SER A 102 -17.16 6.44 -24.00
N ASP A 103 -15.86 6.32 -23.73
CA ASP A 103 -15.00 7.50 -23.52
C ASP A 103 -14.06 7.76 -24.72
N SER A 104 -14.63 7.77 -25.92
CA SER A 104 -14.00 8.35 -27.09
C SER A 104 -14.59 9.73 -27.36
N LEU A 105 -13.74 10.74 -27.56
CA LEU A 105 -14.23 12.06 -27.92
C LEU A 105 -14.58 12.08 -29.41
N GLU A 106 -15.87 12.08 -29.70
CA GLU A 106 -16.39 12.25 -31.04
C GLU A 106 -16.39 13.73 -31.43
N VAL A 107 -15.74 14.04 -32.55
CA VAL A 107 -15.61 15.39 -33.08
C VAL A 107 -16.11 15.38 -34.51
N ILE A 108 -17.12 16.21 -34.80
CA ILE A 108 -17.68 16.30 -36.15
C ILE A 108 -16.77 17.16 -37.01
N TYR A 109 -16.32 16.60 -38.12
CA TYR A 109 -15.59 17.31 -39.17
C TYR A 109 -16.52 17.56 -40.35
N THR A 110 -16.50 18.80 -40.83
CA THR A 110 -17.24 19.22 -42.03
C THR A 110 -16.27 19.50 -43.17
N THR A 111 -16.65 19.10 -44.37
CA THR A 111 -15.89 19.31 -45.60
C THR A 111 -16.76 19.99 -46.64
N ILE A 112 -16.14 20.78 -47.51
CA ILE A 112 -16.76 21.32 -48.71
C ILE A 112 -15.99 20.80 -49.91
N ASP A 113 -16.71 20.32 -50.93
CA ASP A 113 -16.15 19.93 -52.22
C ASP A 113 -16.86 20.70 -53.34
N SER A 114 -16.08 21.38 -54.16
CA SER A 114 -16.54 22.16 -55.31
C SER A 114 -15.57 21.98 -56.48
N PRO A 115 -16.05 21.98 -57.73
CA PRO A 115 -15.17 21.85 -58.90
C PRO A 115 -14.02 22.88 -58.92
N ASP A 116 -14.27 24.11 -58.49
CA ASP A 116 -13.29 25.21 -58.60
C ASP A 116 -12.32 25.28 -57.42
N ILE A 117 -12.82 25.16 -56.19
CA ILE A 117 -11.97 25.26 -54.99
C ILE A 117 -11.50 23.87 -54.52
N GLY A 118 -12.14 22.79 -54.91
CA GLY A 118 -11.82 21.41 -54.48
C GLY A 118 -12.27 21.09 -53.05
N LEU A 119 -11.74 19.98 -52.52
CA LEU A 119 -12.07 19.47 -51.18
C LEU A 119 -11.32 20.22 -50.08
N TRP A 120 -12.03 20.73 -49.07
CA TRP A 120 -11.45 21.41 -47.90
C TRP A 120 -12.20 21.09 -46.60
N PHE A 121 -11.48 21.09 -45.48
CA PHE A 121 -12.06 20.97 -44.14
C PHE A 121 -12.47 22.34 -43.60
N THR A 122 -13.77 22.56 -43.42
CA THR A 122 -14.31 23.84 -42.96
C THR A 122 -14.94 23.70 -41.59
N LYS A 123 -15.18 24.81 -40.90
CA LYS A 123 -16.01 24.79 -39.68
C LYS A 123 -17.49 24.50 -40.02
N PRO A 124 -18.25 23.83 -39.13
CA PRO A 124 -19.69 23.65 -39.30
C PRO A 124 -20.46 24.99 -39.37
N GLU A 125 -21.56 25.04 -40.12
CA GLU A 125 -22.35 26.29 -40.33
C GLU A 125 -22.85 26.93 -39.01
N GLY A 126 -23.15 26.12 -37.99
CA GLY A 126 -23.58 26.61 -36.68
C GLY A 126 -22.48 27.31 -35.87
N TRP A 127 -21.22 27.27 -36.31
CA TRP A 127 -20.08 27.85 -35.61
C TRP A 127 -19.82 29.30 -36.05
N THR A 128 -20.47 30.24 -35.35
CA THR A 128 -20.35 31.69 -35.63
C THR A 128 -19.15 32.37 -34.99
N GLY A 129 -18.41 31.67 -34.11
CA GLY A 129 -17.25 32.21 -33.42
C GLY A 129 -15.99 32.23 -34.30
N GLN A 130 -15.13 33.24 -34.10
CA GLN A 130 -13.78 33.27 -34.64
C GLN A 130 -12.77 32.80 -33.59
N ARG A 131 -11.71 32.11 -34.03
CA ARG A 131 -10.62 31.70 -33.14
C ARG A 131 -9.87 32.92 -32.64
N ARG A 132 -9.47 32.92 -31.38
CA ARG A 132 -8.62 34.00 -30.82
C ARG A 132 -7.30 34.14 -31.57
N ALA A 133 -6.72 33.02 -32.01
CA ALA A 133 -5.56 32.97 -32.90
C ALA A 133 -5.58 31.66 -33.71
N PRO A 134 -5.43 31.69 -35.04
CA PRO A 134 -5.29 30.48 -35.84
C PRO A 134 -3.91 29.85 -35.65
N GLY A 135 -3.85 28.52 -35.58
CA GLY A 135 -2.58 27.78 -35.48
C GLY A 135 -1.80 27.76 -36.80
N ARG A 136 -0.50 27.43 -36.76
CA ARG A 136 0.37 27.39 -37.96
C ARG A 136 -0.21 26.51 -39.08
N LEU A 137 -0.73 25.32 -38.75
CA LEU A 137 -1.37 24.42 -39.73
C LEU A 137 -2.58 25.05 -40.42
N GLN A 138 -3.43 25.74 -39.66
CA GLN A 138 -4.62 26.41 -40.19
C GLN A 138 -4.24 27.58 -41.11
N GLN A 139 -3.20 28.33 -40.75
CA GLN A 139 -2.67 29.40 -41.58
C GLN A 139 -2.12 28.84 -42.91
N THR A 140 -1.36 27.74 -42.87
CA THR A 140 -0.84 27.09 -44.08
C THR A 140 -1.97 26.53 -44.96
N LEU A 141 -3.01 25.92 -44.36
CA LEU A 141 -4.18 25.44 -45.11
C LEU A 141 -4.94 26.59 -45.77
N GLN A 142 -5.10 27.73 -45.10
CA GLN A 142 -5.73 28.92 -45.67
C GLN A 142 -4.92 29.50 -46.83
N GLN A 143 -3.58 29.53 -46.71
CA GLN A 143 -2.69 29.94 -47.79
C GLN A 143 -2.74 28.98 -48.97
N LEU A 144 -2.84 27.66 -48.71
CA LEU A 144 -2.96 26.65 -49.75
C LEU A 144 -4.24 26.83 -50.56
N LEU A 145 -5.35 27.15 -49.88
CA LEU A 145 -6.63 27.46 -50.52
C LEU A 145 -6.55 28.71 -51.39
N GLN A 146 -5.93 29.78 -50.89
CA GLN A 146 -5.69 31.00 -51.67
C GLN A 146 -4.80 30.73 -52.90
N ALA A 147 -3.73 29.97 -52.73
CA ALA A 147 -2.82 29.60 -53.81
C ALA A 147 -3.53 28.77 -54.90
N ARG A 148 -4.46 27.89 -54.50
CA ARG A 148 -5.30 27.15 -55.44
C ARG A 148 -6.25 28.03 -56.23
N ILE A 149 -6.96 28.94 -55.55
CA ILE A 149 -7.85 29.89 -56.21
C ILE A 149 -7.07 30.74 -57.22
N ALA A 150 -5.87 31.19 -56.84
CA ALA A 150 -4.97 31.87 -57.76
C ALA A 150 -4.60 30.96 -58.94
N LEU A 151 -4.15 29.72 -58.73
CA LEU A 151 -3.83 28.82 -59.85
C LEU A 151 -5.02 28.67 -60.82
N ARG A 152 -6.24 28.49 -60.31
CA ARG A 152 -7.46 28.38 -61.13
C ARG A 152 -7.73 29.64 -61.95
N GLN A 153 -7.60 30.83 -61.35
CA GLN A 153 -7.75 32.10 -62.07
C GLN A 153 -6.73 32.21 -63.22
N GLY A 154 -5.48 31.83 -62.96
CA GLY A 154 -4.44 31.85 -63.99
C GLY A 154 -4.74 30.86 -65.12
N MET A 155 -5.29 29.68 -64.78
CA MET A 155 -5.67 28.68 -65.77
C MET A 155 -6.79 29.17 -66.68
N LEU A 156 -7.79 29.85 -66.13
CA LEU A 156 -8.89 30.42 -66.92
C LEU A 156 -8.39 31.51 -67.87
N GLU A 157 -7.48 32.37 -67.40
CA GLU A 157 -6.86 33.40 -68.24
C GLU A 157 -6.00 32.81 -69.35
N TYR A 158 -5.21 31.79 -69.03
CA TYR A 158 -4.40 31.06 -70.00
C TYR A 158 -5.25 30.30 -71.04
N ASP A 159 -6.32 29.64 -70.60
CA ASP A 159 -7.21 28.88 -71.48
C ASP A 159 -8.05 29.80 -72.38
N ARG A 160 -8.45 30.97 -71.86
CA ARG A 160 -9.04 32.03 -72.68
C ARG A 160 -8.09 32.47 -73.80
N ASN A 161 -6.83 32.76 -73.48
CA ASN A 161 -5.85 33.14 -74.50
C ASN A 161 -5.66 32.02 -75.55
N ARG A 162 -5.66 30.76 -75.12
CA ARG A 162 -5.59 29.60 -76.02
C ARG A 162 -6.80 29.53 -76.96
N LEU A 163 -8.02 29.68 -76.43
CA LEU A 163 -9.25 29.63 -77.22
C LEU A 163 -9.34 30.79 -78.22
N GLU A 164 -8.93 31.99 -77.81
CA GLU A 164 -8.88 33.14 -78.70
C GLU A 164 -7.82 32.95 -79.80
N LEU A 165 -6.68 32.33 -79.49
CA LEU A 165 -5.65 31.95 -80.47
C LEU A 165 -6.12 30.86 -81.43
N GLU A 166 -6.77 29.81 -80.94
CA GLU A 166 -7.38 28.76 -81.78
C GLU A 166 -8.43 29.35 -82.73
N ALA A 167 -9.31 30.23 -82.23
CA ALA A 167 -10.32 30.89 -83.05
C ALA A 167 -9.70 31.79 -84.14
N ALA A 168 -8.60 32.49 -83.83
CA ALA A 168 -7.87 33.29 -84.80
C ALA A 168 -7.18 32.42 -85.86
N ILE A 169 -6.58 31.28 -85.46
CA ILE A 169 -6.00 30.28 -86.37
C ILE A 169 -7.08 29.65 -87.25
N ASP A 170 -8.24 29.30 -86.71
CA ASP A 170 -9.36 28.72 -87.46
C ASP A 170 -9.92 29.72 -88.48
N THR A 171 -10.05 31.00 -88.10
CA THR A 171 -10.46 32.08 -89.00
C THR A 171 -9.44 32.27 -90.12
N LEU A 172 -8.16 32.21 -89.80
CA LEU A 172 -7.06 32.27 -90.76
C LEU A 172 -7.11 31.07 -91.73
N GLN A 173 -7.30 29.84 -91.23
CA GLN A 173 -7.45 28.62 -92.04
C GLN A 173 -8.66 28.70 -92.97
N ALA A 174 -9.83 29.10 -92.45
CA ALA A 174 -11.05 29.25 -93.24
C ALA A 174 -10.89 30.31 -94.35
N THR A 175 -10.18 31.41 -94.06
CA THR A 175 -9.88 32.46 -95.06
C THR A 175 -8.96 31.94 -96.16
N PHE A 176 -7.97 31.10 -95.83
CA PHE A 176 -7.11 30.44 -96.82
C PHE A 176 -7.84 29.38 -97.65
N ASP A 177 -8.76 28.62 -97.06
CA ASP A 177 -9.56 27.62 -97.79
C ASP A 177 -10.54 28.24 -98.79
N VAL A 178 -11.07 29.45 -98.52
CA VAL A 178 -11.90 30.22 -99.47
C VAL A 178 -11.09 30.76 -100.66
N GLN A 179 -9.78 30.98 -100.50
CA GLN A 179 -8.88 31.49 -101.53
C GLN A 179 -8.19 30.40 -102.40
N GLN A 180 -8.53 29.12 -102.24
CA GLN A 180 -7.99 28.00 -103.04
C GLN A 180 -8.45 28.00 -104.53
N GLN A 181 -8.05 29.01 -105.31
CA GLN A 181 -7.96 28.91 -106.78
C GLN A 181 -6.57 29.23 -107.36
N ASN A 182 -5.54 29.55 -106.55
CA ASN A 182 -4.17 29.78 -107.03
C ASN A 182 -3.14 28.89 -106.30
N LEU A 183 -2.55 27.94 -107.03
CA LEU A 183 -1.84 26.76 -106.49
C LEU A 183 -0.32 26.89 -106.25
N ASN A 184 0.28 28.09 -106.20
CA ASN A 184 1.75 28.24 -106.11
C ASN A 184 2.30 29.06 -104.92
N ILE A 185 1.51 29.35 -103.89
CA ILE A 185 1.96 30.04 -102.65
C ILE A 185 1.64 29.18 -101.40
N ALA A 186 1.85 27.87 -101.47
CA ALA A 186 1.37 26.93 -100.45
C ALA A 186 2.45 26.35 -99.51
N TYR A 187 3.74 26.63 -99.70
CA TYR A 187 4.81 26.01 -98.90
C TYR A 187 5.18 26.81 -97.64
N ASP A 188 5.44 28.12 -97.76
CA ASP A 188 5.85 28.94 -96.62
C ASP A 188 4.71 29.19 -95.62
N GLN A 189 3.49 29.44 -96.13
CA GLN A 189 2.29 29.65 -95.31
C GLN A 189 1.89 28.40 -94.51
N ARG A 190 2.18 27.20 -95.04
CA ARG A 190 1.86 25.92 -94.38
C ARG A 190 2.82 25.60 -93.24
N ASN A 191 4.07 26.05 -93.33
CA ASN A 191 5.03 25.97 -92.22
C ASN A 191 4.62 26.90 -91.08
N GLU A 192 4.12 28.09 -91.39
CA GLU A 192 3.63 29.06 -90.40
C GLU A 192 2.38 28.54 -89.67
N LEU A 193 1.37 28.05 -90.40
CA LEU A 193 0.19 27.40 -89.82
C LEU A 193 0.56 26.20 -88.94
N ARG A 194 1.55 25.41 -89.36
CA ARG A 194 2.06 24.29 -88.56
C ARG A 194 2.76 24.77 -87.27
N GLY A 195 3.48 25.89 -87.32
CA GLY A 195 4.08 26.54 -86.15
C GLY A 195 3.02 27.01 -85.15
N LEU A 196 1.93 27.62 -85.64
CA LEU A 196 0.80 28.03 -84.81
C LEU A 196 0.06 26.85 -84.17
N THR A 197 -0.11 25.74 -84.90
CA THR A 197 -0.65 24.49 -84.33
C THR A 197 0.27 23.92 -83.23
N ILE A 198 1.60 23.98 -83.41
CA ILE A 198 2.56 23.57 -82.38
C ILE A 198 2.46 24.46 -81.13
N ALA A 199 2.24 25.78 -81.30
CA ALA A 199 2.01 26.70 -80.19
C ALA A 199 0.73 26.37 -79.42
N THR A 200 -0.39 26.10 -80.10
CA THR A 200 -1.64 25.68 -79.43
C THR A 200 -1.49 24.34 -78.70
N GLU A 201 -0.73 23.39 -79.24
CA GLU A 201 -0.42 22.12 -78.55
C GLU A 201 0.48 22.32 -77.32
N THR A 202 1.41 23.27 -77.38
CA THR A 202 2.23 23.69 -76.24
C THR A 202 1.35 24.26 -75.12
N MET A 203 0.38 25.11 -75.48
CA MET A 203 -0.60 25.63 -74.52
C MET A 203 -1.48 24.54 -73.90
N ARG A 204 -1.91 23.54 -74.68
CA ARG A 204 -2.62 22.36 -74.15
C ARG A 204 -1.75 21.57 -73.17
N GLY A 205 -0.45 21.47 -73.43
CA GLY A 205 0.53 20.88 -72.51
C GLY A 205 0.61 21.62 -71.17
N VAL A 206 0.69 22.96 -71.19
CA VAL A 206 0.70 23.81 -69.98
C VAL A 206 -0.60 23.69 -69.18
N ALA A 207 -1.75 23.71 -69.87
CA ALA A 207 -3.05 23.49 -69.23
C ALA A 207 -3.13 22.10 -68.55
N THR A 208 -2.56 21.07 -69.16
CA THR A 208 -2.46 19.73 -68.57
C THR A 208 -1.63 19.73 -67.29
N VAL A 209 -0.50 20.43 -67.27
CA VAL A 209 0.36 20.55 -66.07
C VAL A 209 -0.35 21.33 -64.96
N ALA A 210 -1.04 22.42 -65.31
CA ALA A 210 -1.82 23.20 -64.35
C ALA A 210 -2.98 22.38 -63.75
N ASN A 211 -3.68 21.60 -64.59
CA ASN A 211 -4.72 20.67 -64.14
C ASN A 211 -4.16 19.58 -63.21
N ARG A 212 -2.95 19.07 -63.47
CA ARG A 212 -2.27 18.13 -62.56
C ARG A 212 -1.95 18.78 -61.22
N ALA A 213 -1.42 20.00 -61.21
CA ALA A 213 -1.16 20.74 -59.97
C ALA A 213 -2.46 21.01 -59.17
N ALA A 214 -3.56 21.34 -59.84
CA ALA A 214 -4.88 21.48 -59.20
C ALA A 214 -5.40 20.14 -58.62
N SER A 215 -5.26 19.04 -59.39
CA SER A 215 -5.64 17.70 -58.94
C SER A 215 -4.81 17.19 -57.76
N PHE A 216 -3.55 17.61 -57.67
CA PHE A 216 -2.67 17.30 -56.54
C PHE A 216 -3.17 17.90 -55.24
N VAL A 217 -3.72 19.13 -55.25
CA VAL A 217 -4.33 19.73 -54.05
C VAL A 217 -5.55 18.93 -53.59
N ASN A 218 -6.38 18.44 -54.53
CA ASN A 218 -7.48 17.53 -54.20
C ASN A 218 -6.99 16.21 -53.59
N ALA A 219 -5.95 15.61 -54.15
CA ALA A 219 -5.35 14.40 -53.61
C ALA A 219 -4.74 14.64 -52.22
N PHE A 220 -4.09 15.78 -52.01
CA PHE A 220 -3.57 16.20 -50.70
C PHE A 220 -4.69 16.36 -49.67
N ALA A 221 -5.77 17.07 -50.02
CA ALA A 221 -6.93 17.25 -49.15
C ALA A 221 -7.62 15.91 -48.80
N SER A 222 -7.75 15.01 -49.78
CA SER A 222 -8.27 13.66 -49.57
C SER A 222 -7.34 12.81 -48.68
N ASN A 223 -6.02 12.85 -48.92
CA ASN A 223 -5.04 12.10 -48.14
C ASN A 223 -4.93 12.64 -46.71
N SER A 224 -5.07 13.95 -46.51
CA SER A 224 -5.14 14.55 -45.17
C SER A 224 -6.42 14.19 -44.41
N ALA A 225 -7.49 13.78 -45.10
CA ALA A 225 -8.66 13.19 -44.47
C ALA A 225 -8.34 11.86 -43.77
N GLU A 226 -7.34 11.11 -44.24
CA GLU A 226 -6.87 9.89 -43.57
C GLU A 226 -6.07 10.19 -42.31
N CYS A 227 -5.64 11.44 -42.10
CA CYS A 227 -4.99 11.89 -40.88
C CYS A 227 -5.96 12.11 -39.73
N ILE A 228 -7.26 12.17 -40.02
CA ILE A 228 -8.31 12.29 -39.01
C ILE A 228 -8.68 10.87 -38.53
N PRO A 229 -8.62 10.60 -37.22
CA PRO A 229 -8.96 9.27 -36.69
C PRO A 229 -10.39 8.85 -37.07
N LYS A 230 -10.55 7.68 -37.69
CA LYS A 230 -11.86 7.13 -38.08
C LYS A 230 -12.27 5.97 -37.16
N ASN A 231 -13.57 5.69 -37.06
CA ASN A 231 -14.10 4.53 -36.33
C ASN A 231 -13.81 3.21 -37.08
N LEU A 232 -12.62 2.63 -36.93
CA LEU A 232 -12.36 1.25 -37.34
C LEU A 232 -12.41 0.31 -36.13
N ILE A 233 -13.59 -0.22 -35.83
CA ILE A 233 -13.77 -1.30 -34.85
C ILE A 233 -13.42 -2.61 -35.55
N ALA A 234 -12.14 -3.01 -35.52
CA ALA A 234 -11.70 -4.30 -36.02
C ALA A 234 -10.72 -4.98 -35.05
N GLY A 235 -11.26 -5.82 -34.16
CA GLY A 235 -10.63 -7.09 -33.82
C GLY A 235 -9.63 -7.16 -32.66
N LEU A 236 -9.36 -6.09 -31.91
CA LEU A 236 -8.72 -6.17 -30.58
C LEU A 236 -9.47 -5.22 -29.64
N ALA A 237 -9.74 -5.68 -28.42
CA ALA A 237 -10.58 -4.99 -27.45
C ALA A 237 -10.10 -3.54 -27.25
N ALA A 238 -11.04 -2.61 -27.39
CA ALA A 238 -10.89 -1.15 -27.27
C ALA A 238 -9.89 -0.48 -28.24
N GLY A 239 -10.37 0.02 -29.38
CA GLY A 239 -9.51 0.74 -30.32
C GLY A 239 -10.25 1.78 -31.14
N GLY A 240 -10.07 3.05 -30.81
CA GLY A 240 -10.09 4.12 -31.81
C GLY A 240 -8.84 4.02 -32.69
N ASP A 241 -8.81 4.73 -33.82
CA ASP A 241 -7.69 4.67 -34.78
C ASP A 241 -6.41 5.36 -34.25
N VAL A 242 -5.72 4.68 -33.32
CA VAL A 242 -4.44 5.11 -32.73
C VAL A 242 -3.31 5.17 -33.76
N ALA A 243 -3.50 4.56 -34.93
CA ALA A 243 -2.54 4.58 -36.03
C ALA A 243 -2.76 5.75 -36.99
N ALA A 244 -3.81 6.56 -36.84
CA ALA A 244 -4.10 7.69 -37.74
C ALA A 244 -2.94 8.69 -37.86
N PRO A 245 -2.21 9.07 -36.78
CA PRO A 245 -1.03 9.94 -36.90
C PRO A 245 0.11 9.31 -37.70
N ALA A 246 0.38 8.01 -37.49
CA ALA A 246 1.41 7.28 -38.24
C ALA A 246 1.01 7.09 -39.71
N ARG A 247 -0.25 6.75 -39.96
CA ARG A 247 -0.83 6.64 -41.31
C ARG A 247 -0.75 7.97 -42.05
N CYS A 248 -1.05 9.07 -41.36
CA CYS A 248 -0.94 10.40 -41.91
C CYS A 248 0.45 10.70 -42.45
N VAL A 249 1.49 10.49 -41.63
CA VAL A 249 2.88 10.73 -42.02
C VAL A 249 3.28 9.84 -43.20
N THR A 250 2.93 8.55 -43.16
CA THR A 250 3.27 7.60 -44.23
C THR A 250 2.57 7.91 -45.56
N LYS A 251 1.28 8.24 -45.54
CA LYS A 251 0.47 8.53 -46.74
C LYS A 251 0.83 9.87 -47.38
N LEU A 252 1.01 10.90 -46.56
CA LEU A 252 1.46 12.21 -47.03
C LEU A 252 2.89 12.15 -47.58
N GLY A 253 3.77 11.32 -47.00
CA GLY A 253 5.13 11.10 -47.50
C GLY A 253 5.19 10.24 -48.77
N ALA A 254 4.36 9.21 -48.90
CA ALA A 254 4.36 8.30 -50.05
C ALA A 254 3.67 8.90 -51.29
N GLY A 255 2.68 9.79 -51.11
CA GLY A 255 1.90 10.37 -52.21
C GLY A 255 2.63 11.41 -53.07
N ILE A 256 3.79 11.91 -52.63
CA ILE A 256 4.49 13.04 -53.29
C ILE A 256 5.45 12.58 -54.40
N ALA A 257 5.97 11.35 -54.33
CA ALA A 257 7.00 10.90 -55.27
C ALA A 257 6.52 10.77 -56.73
N ALA A 258 5.21 10.62 -56.99
CA ALA A 258 4.73 10.12 -58.28
C ALA A 258 4.14 11.17 -59.25
N ASN A 259 3.56 12.30 -58.79
CA ASN A 259 2.59 13.00 -59.66
C ASN A 259 2.98 14.37 -60.23
N VAL A 260 4.00 15.05 -59.69
CA VAL A 260 4.52 16.30 -60.30
C VAL A 260 5.86 16.06 -61.01
N ILE A 261 6.70 15.17 -60.47
CA ILE A 261 8.07 14.96 -60.96
C ILE A 261 8.12 13.97 -62.14
N GLU A 262 7.20 13.01 -62.24
CA GLU A 262 7.31 11.94 -63.25
C GLU A 262 6.76 12.30 -64.64
N SER A 263 6.09 13.45 -64.79
CA SER A 263 5.55 13.87 -66.09
C SER A 263 6.41 14.85 -66.88
N VAL A 264 7.68 15.04 -66.49
CA VAL A 264 8.64 15.93 -67.17
C VAL A 264 9.46 15.20 -68.25
N ALA A 265 8.98 14.03 -68.72
CA ALA A 265 9.68 13.26 -69.76
C ALA A 265 9.15 13.50 -71.20
N ASP A 266 7.95 14.09 -71.39
CA ASP A 266 7.42 14.37 -72.73
C ASP A 266 7.19 15.89 -72.92
N GLY A 267 8.12 16.54 -73.61
CA GLY A 267 7.85 17.75 -74.40
C GLY A 267 8.47 19.08 -73.96
N ILE A 268 8.55 19.41 -72.66
CA ILE A 268 9.08 20.71 -72.19
C ILE A 268 9.87 20.51 -70.89
N SER A 269 11.20 20.58 -70.96
CA SER A 269 12.08 20.50 -69.78
C SER A 269 12.09 21.83 -69.04
N ILE A 270 11.19 22.01 -68.08
CA ILE A 270 11.26 23.09 -67.11
C ILE A 270 11.87 22.53 -65.83
N ALA A 271 13.19 22.69 -65.72
CA ALA A 271 13.86 22.72 -64.41
C ALA A 271 13.51 24.05 -63.72
N ALA A 272 13.71 24.13 -62.39
CA ALA A 272 13.35 25.25 -61.54
C ALA A 272 13.92 26.62 -62.00
N SER A 273 13.24 27.25 -62.97
CA SER A 273 13.44 28.62 -63.48
C SER A 273 12.42 28.94 -64.60
N ALA A 274 11.21 28.39 -64.54
CA ALA A 274 10.16 28.60 -65.57
C ALA A 274 9.90 30.10 -65.82
N THR A 275 9.93 30.87 -64.73
CA THR A 275 9.75 32.33 -64.72
C THR A 275 10.90 33.07 -65.38
N ASP A 276 12.13 32.54 -65.32
CA ASP A 276 13.29 33.16 -65.96
C ASP A 276 13.37 32.77 -67.44
N ALA A 277 13.03 31.53 -67.79
CA ALA A 277 12.88 31.10 -69.18
C ALA A 277 11.79 31.90 -69.91
N ALA A 278 10.64 32.13 -69.27
CA ALA A 278 9.59 32.96 -69.86
C ALA A 278 9.99 34.44 -70.04
N LYS A 279 10.83 35.00 -69.15
CA LYS A 279 11.37 36.36 -69.34
C LYS A 279 12.31 36.42 -70.54
N GLU A 280 13.10 35.37 -70.76
CA GLU A 280 13.98 35.24 -71.92
C GLU A 280 13.15 35.17 -73.21
N ASP A 281 12.12 34.31 -73.25
CA ASP A 281 11.16 34.21 -74.36
C ASP A 281 10.50 35.55 -74.69
N VAL A 282 10.01 36.29 -73.68
CA VAL A 282 9.38 37.62 -73.86
C VAL A 282 10.34 38.61 -74.52
N SER A 283 11.64 38.54 -74.23
CA SER A 283 12.65 39.42 -74.84
C SER A 283 12.90 39.09 -76.32
N GLU A 284 12.84 37.81 -76.68
CA GLU A 284 13.02 37.30 -78.04
C GLU A 284 11.77 37.56 -78.92
N LEU A 285 10.59 37.58 -78.30
CA LEU A 285 9.28 37.81 -78.94
C LEU A 285 9.04 39.21 -79.51
N SER A 286 9.87 40.21 -79.15
CA SER A 286 9.72 41.60 -79.60
C SER A 286 9.85 41.80 -81.12
N GLY A 287 10.28 40.77 -81.85
CA GLY A 287 10.39 40.74 -83.31
C GLY A 287 9.50 39.73 -84.05
N ILE A 288 8.65 38.94 -83.36
CA ILE A 288 7.77 37.99 -84.06
C ILE A 288 6.70 38.76 -84.84
N ARG A 289 6.66 38.50 -86.14
CA ARG A 289 5.69 39.04 -87.09
C ARG A 289 5.29 37.91 -88.01
N THR A 290 4.10 37.37 -87.84
CA THR A 290 3.61 36.27 -88.68
C THR A 290 3.49 36.78 -90.12
N GLN A 291 4.32 36.28 -91.05
CA GLN A 291 4.40 36.79 -92.44
C GLN A 291 3.40 36.09 -93.35
N PHE A 292 2.14 36.52 -93.35
CA PHE A 292 1.17 36.12 -94.37
C PHE A 292 1.23 37.04 -95.59
N ASN A 293 1.52 36.47 -96.76
CA ASN A 293 1.78 37.21 -97.99
C ASN A 293 0.50 37.47 -98.82
N ASP A 294 -0.48 38.19 -98.26
CA ASP A 294 -1.71 38.51 -98.98
C ASP A 294 -2.20 39.97 -98.80
N SER A 295 -2.92 40.47 -99.80
CA SER A 295 -3.33 41.87 -99.99
C SER A 295 -4.68 42.24 -99.37
N SER A 296 -5.28 41.33 -98.58
CA SER A 296 -6.54 41.58 -97.87
C SER A 296 -6.30 42.21 -96.49
N LEU A 297 -7.04 43.28 -96.18
CA LEU A 297 -6.96 43.96 -94.88
C LEU A 297 -7.38 43.03 -93.71
N GLU A 298 -8.22 42.04 -94.00
CA GLU A 298 -8.78 41.09 -93.03
C GLU A 298 -7.72 40.09 -92.53
N LEU A 299 -6.87 39.56 -93.42
CA LEU A 299 -5.75 38.67 -93.04
C LEU A 299 -4.70 39.39 -92.17
N PHE A 300 -4.45 40.68 -92.45
CA PHE A 300 -3.50 41.47 -91.67
C PHE A 300 -3.97 41.73 -90.23
N ASN A 301 -5.28 41.95 -90.03
CA ASN A 301 -5.85 42.12 -88.70
C ASN A 301 -5.78 40.80 -87.90
N VAL A 302 -6.19 39.68 -88.49
CA VAL A 302 -6.14 38.36 -87.83
C VAL A 302 -4.70 37.95 -87.48
N SER A 303 -3.72 38.22 -88.35
CA SER A 303 -2.30 37.94 -88.04
C SER A 303 -1.76 38.81 -86.90
N GLY A 304 -2.21 40.06 -86.81
CA GLY A 304 -1.84 40.97 -85.72
C GLY A 304 -2.39 40.50 -84.37
N ASP A 305 -3.60 39.94 -84.35
CA ASP A 305 -4.22 39.37 -83.14
C ASP A 305 -3.48 38.10 -82.69
N ILE A 306 -3.11 37.21 -83.63
CA ILE A 306 -2.28 36.02 -83.36
C ILE A 306 -0.91 36.41 -82.77
N ASP A 307 -0.24 37.40 -83.38
CA ASP A 307 1.05 37.91 -82.89
C ASP A 307 0.94 38.47 -81.47
N ALA A 308 -0.17 39.15 -81.14
CA ALA A 308 -0.41 39.68 -79.80
C ALA A 308 -0.61 38.55 -78.77
N GLN A 309 -1.47 37.58 -79.08
CA GLN A 309 -1.76 36.44 -78.19
C GLN A 309 -0.53 35.55 -77.92
N LEU A 310 0.32 35.34 -78.93
CA LEU A 310 1.58 34.62 -78.79
C LEU A 310 2.61 35.36 -77.93
N ARG A 311 2.56 36.70 -77.89
CA ARG A 311 3.44 37.50 -77.00
C ARG A 311 3.00 37.42 -75.55
N ASP A 312 1.72 37.24 -75.29
CA ASP A 312 1.18 37.12 -73.93
C ASP A 312 1.35 35.70 -73.35
N GLU A 313 1.45 34.67 -74.20
CA GLU A 313 1.53 33.26 -73.79
C GLU A 313 2.65 32.95 -72.76
N PRO A 314 3.92 33.39 -72.93
CA PRO A 314 4.97 33.01 -71.99
C PRO A 314 4.78 33.64 -70.61
N VAL A 315 4.22 34.85 -70.54
CA VAL A 315 3.92 35.53 -69.28
C VAL A 315 2.85 34.76 -68.51
N LEU A 316 1.75 34.42 -69.19
CA LEU A 316 0.67 33.65 -68.59
C LEU A 316 1.14 32.24 -68.19
N ARG A 317 1.99 31.59 -68.99
CA ARG A 317 2.59 30.29 -68.67
C ARG A 317 3.49 30.36 -67.42
N ALA A 318 4.33 31.39 -67.32
CA ALA A 318 5.18 31.60 -66.15
C ALA A 318 4.37 31.77 -64.87
N GLU A 319 3.27 32.50 -64.96
CA GLU A 319 2.36 32.73 -63.86
C GLU A 319 1.69 31.42 -63.38
N ILE A 320 1.25 30.56 -64.29
CA ILE A 320 0.77 29.21 -63.97
C ILE A 320 1.82 28.41 -63.19
N PHE A 321 3.06 28.37 -63.67
CA PHE A 321 4.13 27.62 -63.01
C PHE A 321 4.50 28.19 -61.65
N ALA A 322 4.57 29.52 -61.51
CA ALA A 322 4.83 30.17 -60.23
C ALA A 322 3.72 29.86 -59.21
N ARG A 323 2.44 29.90 -59.63
CA ARG A 323 1.28 29.57 -58.78
C ARG A 323 1.29 28.07 -58.40
N ALA A 324 1.65 27.17 -59.32
CA ALA A 324 1.79 25.74 -59.04
C ALA A 324 2.93 25.43 -58.05
N GLN A 325 4.08 26.09 -58.20
CA GLN A 325 5.22 25.93 -57.29
C GLN A 325 4.91 26.45 -55.87
N ALA A 326 4.16 27.56 -55.76
CA ALA A 326 3.73 28.08 -54.46
C ALA A 326 2.86 27.06 -53.69
N ILE A 327 1.99 26.32 -54.40
CA ILE A 327 1.19 25.24 -53.83
C ILE A 327 2.09 24.13 -53.27
N GLU A 328 3.10 23.69 -54.04
CA GLU A 328 4.03 22.64 -53.60
C GLU A 328 4.79 23.04 -52.32
N GLN A 329 5.28 24.28 -52.25
CA GLN A 329 5.95 24.81 -51.06
C GLN A 329 5.04 24.82 -49.83
N LEU A 330 3.78 25.24 -49.99
CA LEU A 330 2.79 25.27 -48.91
C LEU A 330 2.43 23.87 -48.43
N VAL A 331 2.34 22.87 -49.32
CA VAL A 331 2.16 21.46 -48.93
C VAL A 331 3.36 20.98 -48.10
N GLY A 332 4.59 21.27 -48.53
CA GLY A 332 5.80 20.93 -47.77
C GLY A 332 5.82 21.59 -46.39
N GLN A 333 5.42 22.86 -46.29
CA GLN A 333 5.33 23.57 -45.03
C GLN A 333 4.27 22.98 -44.09
N TYR A 334 3.12 22.55 -44.62
CA TYR A 334 2.08 21.87 -43.84
C TYR A 334 2.61 20.58 -43.22
N GLN A 335 3.29 19.75 -44.02
CA GLN A 335 3.84 18.47 -43.56
C GLN A 335 4.90 18.66 -42.47
N ALA A 336 5.82 19.60 -42.67
CA ALA A 336 6.85 19.92 -41.68
C ALA A 336 6.22 20.39 -40.35
N THR A 337 5.20 21.25 -40.42
CA THR A 337 4.49 21.76 -39.25
C THR A 337 3.71 20.66 -38.52
N LEU A 338 3.09 19.74 -39.27
CA LEU A 338 2.34 18.62 -38.69
C LEU A 338 3.29 17.66 -37.95
N ALA A 339 4.43 17.33 -38.56
CA ALA A 339 5.47 16.52 -37.93
C ALA A 339 6.03 17.17 -36.66
N GLU A 340 6.23 18.50 -36.68
CA GLU A 340 6.63 19.25 -35.48
C GLU A 340 5.61 19.10 -34.35
N GLY A 341 4.31 19.26 -34.66
CA GLY A 341 3.22 19.09 -33.70
C GLY A 341 3.15 17.70 -33.08
N LEU A 342 3.27 16.65 -33.90
CA LEU A 342 3.28 15.26 -33.43
C LEU A 342 4.47 14.98 -32.50
N ARG A 343 5.67 15.47 -32.82
CA ARG A 343 6.83 15.33 -31.95
C ARG A 343 6.65 16.03 -30.59
N VAL A 344 6.02 17.20 -30.57
CA VAL A 344 5.72 17.91 -29.31
C VAL A 344 4.74 17.10 -28.46
N TYR A 345 3.75 16.46 -29.09
CA TYR A 345 2.80 15.59 -28.42
C TYR A 345 3.49 14.34 -27.81
N ASP A 346 4.39 13.70 -28.55
CA ASP A 346 5.19 12.57 -28.05
C ASP A 346 6.08 12.97 -26.87
N ASN A 347 6.69 14.15 -26.92
CA ASN A 347 7.50 14.67 -25.82
C ASN A 347 6.65 14.92 -24.56
N LEU A 348 5.42 15.41 -24.71
CA LEU A 348 4.49 15.61 -23.59
C LEU A 348 4.11 14.26 -22.96
N LEU A 349 3.87 13.23 -23.78
CA LEU A 349 3.61 11.86 -23.32
C LEU A 349 4.79 11.32 -22.50
N ALA A 350 6.01 11.46 -22.99
CA ALA A 350 7.21 11.03 -22.30
C ALA A 350 7.41 11.78 -20.96
N PHE A 351 7.29 13.12 -20.97
CA PHE A 351 7.44 13.94 -19.77
C PHE A 351 6.47 13.53 -18.65
N ARG A 352 5.19 13.31 -18.98
CA ARG A 352 4.20 12.87 -17.99
C ARG A 352 4.47 11.45 -17.49
N ARG A 353 4.97 10.55 -18.34
CA ARG A 353 5.37 9.18 -17.96
C ARG A 353 6.50 9.18 -16.93
N THR A 354 7.52 10.01 -17.13
CA THR A 354 8.65 10.09 -16.20
C THR A 354 8.21 10.64 -14.84
N GLY A 355 7.48 11.76 -14.82
CA GLY A 355 7.00 12.35 -13.55
C GLY A 355 6.05 11.44 -12.77
N ALA A 356 5.23 10.67 -13.48
CA ALA A 356 4.35 9.65 -12.92
C ALA A 356 5.12 8.55 -12.15
N ALA A 357 6.18 8.01 -12.76
CA ALA A 357 6.99 6.96 -12.16
C ALA A 357 7.73 7.45 -10.91
N GLU A 358 8.34 8.64 -10.97
CA GLU A 358 9.07 9.23 -9.84
C GLU A 358 8.15 9.45 -8.61
N VAL A 359 6.96 10.02 -8.80
CA VAL A 359 6.01 10.27 -7.70
C VAL A 359 5.56 8.96 -7.04
N GLN A 360 5.38 7.90 -7.83
CA GLN A 360 4.98 6.60 -7.31
C GLN A 360 6.11 5.92 -6.52
N GLU A 361 7.36 6.03 -6.99
CA GLU A 361 8.53 5.55 -6.26
C GLU A 361 8.64 6.19 -4.86
N TYR A 362 8.50 7.52 -4.77
CA TYR A 362 8.50 8.22 -3.49
C TYR A 362 7.38 7.75 -2.54
N ARG A 363 6.19 7.45 -3.06
CA ARG A 363 5.07 6.93 -2.24
C ARG A 363 5.35 5.54 -1.69
N TYR A 364 5.95 4.65 -2.48
CA TYR A 364 6.32 3.31 -2.02
C TYR A 364 7.44 3.34 -0.98
N GLN A 365 8.45 4.19 -1.17
CA GLN A 365 9.51 4.38 -0.18
C GLN A 365 8.93 4.85 1.16
N ASP A 366 8.05 5.85 1.17
CA ASP A 366 7.37 6.31 2.39
C ASP A 366 6.51 5.22 3.04
N MET A 367 5.77 4.44 2.26
CA MET A 367 4.99 3.30 2.78
C MET A 367 5.89 2.25 3.45
N ALA A 368 7.01 1.87 2.81
CA ALA A 368 7.97 0.93 3.37
C ALA A 368 8.58 1.45 4.69
N PHE A 369 9.00 2.72 4.73
CA PHE A 369 9.49 3.33 5.97
C PHE A 369 8.44 3.31 7.10
N ARG A 370 7.16 3.58 6.78
CA ARG A 370 6.08 3.50 7.78
C ARG A 370 5.88 2.08 8.29
N ILE A 371 5.93 1.06 7.43
CA ILE A 371 5.80 -0.34 7.82
C ILE A 371 6.96 -0.77 8.72
N PHE A 372 8.22 -0.55 8.31
CA PHE A 372 9.39 -0.91 9.12
C PHE A 372 9.43 -0.18 10.46
N ARG A 373 9.05 1.11 10.48
CA ARG A 373 8.94 1.88 11.73
C ARG A 373 7.87 1.29 12.64
N ASN A 374 6.72 0.89 12.10
CA ASN A 374 5.64 0.30 12.88
C ASN A 374 6.04 -1.07 13.45
N ASP A 375 6.72 -1.91 12.67
CA ASP A 375 7.24 -3.20 13.12
C ASP A 375 8.26 -3.03 14.27
N ALA A 376 9.25 -2.15 14.09
CA ALA A 376 10.24 -1.87 15.13
C ALA A 376 9.60 -1.33 16.43
N LEU A 377 8.61 -0.44 16.33
CA LEU A 377 7.88 0.07 17.48
C LEU A 377 7.03 -1.01 18.17
N GLN A 378 6.43 -1.91 17.40
CA GLN A 378 5.66 -3.04 17.93
C GLN A 378 6.56 -4.01 18.70
N LYS A 379 7.69 -4.41 18.10
CA LYS A 379 8.70 -5.28 18.73
C LYS A 379 9.25 -4.64 20.00
N TYR A 380 9.57 -3.34 19.96
CA TYR A 380 10.02 -2.60 21.13
C TYR A 380 8.98 -2.62 22.26
N ARG A 381 7.71 -2.32 21.96
CA ARG A 381 6.63 -2.32 22.98
C ARG A 381 6.48 -3.69 23.62
N ALA A 382 6.46 -4.76 22.83
CA ALA A 382 6.30 -6.10 23.36
C ALA A 382 7.50 -6.52 24.24
N ALA A 383 8.73 -6.16 23.85
CA ALA A 383 9.92 -6.40 24.66
C ALA A 383 9.94 -5.53 25.94
N PHE A 384 9.50 -4.27 25.83
CA PHE A 384 9.37 -3.36 26.95
C PHE A 384 8.36 -3.87 28.00
N ASP A 385 7.19 -4.35 27.56
CA ASP A 385 6.18 -4.90 28.46
C ASP A 385 6.69 -6.11 29.24
N LEU A 386 7.50 -6.97 28.61
CA LEU A 386 8.15 -8.08 29.28
C LEU A 386 9.16 -7.59 30.33
N ALA A 387 10.02 -6.63 29.98
CA ALA A 387 10.96 -6.03 30.92
C ALA A 387 10.23 -5.37 32.11
N ALA A 388 9.18 -4.60 31.84
CA ALA A 388 8.37 -3.95 32.88
C ALA A 388 7.76 -4.96 33.86
N ARG A 389 7.30 -6.13 33.38
CA ARG A 389 6.82 -7.22 34.24
C ARG A 389 7.89 -7.75 35.19
N TYR A 390 9.10 -8.02 34.70
CA TYR A 390 10.19 -8.48 35.58
C TYR A 390 10.59 -7.44 36.62
N VAL A 391 10.65 -6.17 36.22
CA VAL A 391 10.94 -5.06 37.15
C VAL A 391 9.81 -4.92 38.18
N TYR A 392 8.55 -5.10 37.78
CA TYR A 392 7.41 -5.12 38.69
C TYR A 392 7.48 -6.27 39.71
N LEU A 393 7.88 -7.47 39.27
CA LEU A 393 8.08 -8.63 40.17
C LEU A 393 9.21 -8.36 41.17
N ALA A 394 10.31 -7.74 40.72
CA ALA A 394 11.41 -7.35 41.61
C ALA A 394 10.97 -6.30 42.66
N ALA A 395 10.19 -5.30 42.24
CA ALA A 395 9.61 -4.31 43.15
C ALA A 395 8.62 -4.93 44.15
N SER A 396 7.83 -5.93 43.71
CA SER A 396 6.91 -6.66 44.58
C SER A 396 7.65 -7.48 45.63
N ALA A 397 8.75 -8.15 45.24
CA ALA A 397 9.61 -8.86 46.17
C ALA A 397 10.26 -7.90 47.18
N TYR A 398 10.76 -6.74 46.72
CA TYR A 398 11.29 -5.70 47.60
C TYR A 398 10.23 -5.18 48.60
N ASP A 399 8.99 -4.92 48.15
CA ASP A 399 7.92 -4.44 49.04
C ASP A 399 7.57 -5.49 50.11
N TYR A 400 7.53 -6.76 49.72
CA TYR A 400 7.25 -7.87 50.64
C TYR A 400 8.39 -8.09 51.63
N GLU A 401 9.66 -8.07 51.19
CA GLU A 401 10.83 -8.23 52.06
C GLU A 401 10.96 -7.10 53.08
N THR A 402 10.88 -5.84 52.62
CA THR A 402 11.03 -4.66 53.49
C THR A 402 9.79 -4.41 54.36
N ASN A 403 8.59 -4.76 53.87
CA ASN A 403 7.30 -4.55 54.54
C ASN A 403 7.08 -3.12 55.07
N LEU A 404 7.71 -2.13 54.45
CA LEU A 404 7.56 -0.71 54.78
C LEU A 404 6.11 -0.26 54.53
N LEU A 405 5.63 0.77 55.21
CA LEU A 405 4.26 1.25 54.97
C LEU A 405 4.19 2.01 53.65
N GLY A 406 3.00 2.05 53.03
CA GLY A 406 2.80 2.82 51.79
C GLY A 406 3.04 4.32 51.94
N SER A 407 3.03 4.84 53.17
CA SER A 407 3.41 6.22 53.51
C SER A 407 4.91 6.46 53.54
N ASP A 408 5.72 5.40 53.56
CA ASP A 408 7.17 5.52 53.62
C ASP A 408 7.72 5.75 52.21
N ASN A 409 8.54 6.79 52.02
CA ASN A 409 9.13 7.12 50.72
C ASN A 409 10.04 6.02 50.15
N GLN A 410 10.45 5.05 50.98
CA GLN A 410 11.27 3.90 50.60
C GLN A 410 10.43 2.63 50.35
N GLY A 411 9.11 2.71 50.54
CA GLY A 411 8.19 1.59 50.36
C GLY A 411 8.02 1.17 48.90
N GLY A 412 7.81 -0.13 48.66
CA GLY A 412 7.76 -0.68 47.31
C GLY A 412 6.54 -0.23 46.49
N GLN A 413 5.44 0.16 47.15
CA GLN A 413 4.18 0.54 46.49
C GLN A 413 4.32 1.71 45.51
N GLN A 414 5.18 2.69 45.82
CA GLN A 414 5.45 3.81 44.93
C GLN A 414 6.12 3.33 43.64
N PHE A 415 7.13 2.47 43.76
CA PHE A 415 7.82 1.88 42.60
C PHE A 415 6.88 1.09 41.71
N LEU A 416 5.94 0.31 42.28
CA LEU A 416 4.94 -0.42 41.49
C LEU A 416 4.11 0.51 40.61
N THR A 417 3.71 1.66 41.15
CA THR A 417 2.95 2.68 40.40
C THR A 417 3.81 3.35 39.33
N ASP A 418 5.06 3.67 39.67
CA ASP A 418 5.98 4.37 38.76
C ASP A 418 6.39 3.47 37.59
N ILE A 419 6.66 2.18 37.81
CA ILE A 419 7.00 1.20 36.77
C ILE A 419 5.89 1.11 35.71
N VAL A 420 4.62 1.06 36.12
CA VAL A 420 3.46 0.97 35.21
C VAL A 420 3.33 2.23 34.34
N ARG A 421 3.78 3.39 34.85
CA ARG A 421 3.77 4.67 34.12
C ARG A 421 4.90 4.78 33.11
N GLN A 422 5.99 4.03 33.26
CA GLN A 422 7.13 4.13 32.36
C GLN A 422 6.80 3.67 30.94
N ARG A 423 7.49 4.26 29.96
CA ARG A 423 7.39 3.92 28.53
C ARG A 423 8.77 3.77 27.85
N ASN A 424 9.84 3.85 28.64
CA ASN A 424 11.22 3.78 28.18
C ASN A 424 12.08 2.99 29.18
N LEU A 425 13.20 2.46 28.70
CA LEU A 425 14.10 1.63 29.50
C LEU A 425 14.92 2.44 30.51
N GLY A 426 15.16 3.74 30.27
CA GLY A 426 16.08 4.54 31.07
C GLY A 426 17.55 4.27 30.67
N GLN A 427 18.48 4.61 31.55
CA GLN A 427 19.92 4.51 31.27
C GLN A 427 20.53 3.25 31.89
N ILE A 428 21.24 2.47 31.07
CA ILE A 428 22.00 1.29 31.49
C ILE A 428 23.43 1.45 30.95
N ILE A 429 24.44 1.36 31.82
CA ILE A 429 25.86 1.46 31.45
C ILE A 429 26.56 0.19 31.93
N SER A 430 27.29 -0.48 31.02
CA SER A 430 28.01 -1.72 31.32
C SER A 430 27.13 -2.82 31.95
N GLY A 431 25.84 -2.85 31.61
CA GLY A 431 24.87 -3.80 32.15
C GLY A 431 24.22 -3.40 33.47
N GLU A 432 24.64 -2.29 34.09
CA GLU A 432 24.08 -1.82 35.35
C GLU A 432 23.10 -0.65 35.12
N PRO A 433 21.90 -0.68 35.74
CA PRO A 433 20.95 0.43 35.66
C PRO A 433 21.45 1.64 36.45
N LEU A 434 21.28 2.84 35.90
CA LEU A 434 21.66 4.09 36.56
C LEU A 434 20.44 4.92 36.98
N PRO A 435 20.49 5.55 38.17
CA PRO A 435 19.43 6.45 38.62
C PRO A 435 19.50 7.80 37.91
N GLY A 436 18.38 8.53 37.89
CA GLY A 436 18.31 9.94 37.46
C GLY A 436 17.88 10.17 36.01
N THR A 437 17.71 9.11 35.22
CA THR A 437 17.08 9.18 33.89
C THR A 437 15.75 8.42 33.91
N PRO A 438 14.59 9.07 33.68
CA PRO A 438 13.29 8.41 33.74
C PRO A 438 13.24 7.13 32.89
N GLY A 439 12.78 6.04 33.49
CA GLY A 439 12.58 4.74 32.84
C GLY A 439 12.67 3.57 33.81
N LEU A 440 12.54 2.35 33.30
CA LEU A 440 12.59 1.13 34.11
C LEU A 440 13.91 0.97 34.87
N ALA A 441 15.03 1.35 34.26
CA ALA A 441 16.36 1.29 34.87
C ALA A 441 16.47 2.21 36.10
N ASP A 442 15.85 3.39 36.10
CA ASP A 442 15.87 4.28 37.26
C ASP A 442 15.15 3.66 38.46
N ALA A 443 13.98 3.06 38.25
CA ALA A 443 13.27 2.31 39.30
C ALA A 443 14.12 1.14 39.83
N MET A 444 14.76 0.37 38.95
CA MET A 444 15.66 -0.72 39.36
C MET A 444 16.87 -0.22 40.18
N ALA A 445 17.49 0.87 39.74
CA ALA A 445 18.66 1.44 40.41
C ALA A 445 18.27 1.96 41.80
N GLN A 446 17.15 2.65 41.93
CA GLN A 446 16.65 3.15 43.21
C GLN A 446 16.27 2.01 44.16
N LEU A 447 15.59 0.96 43.68
CA LEU A 447 15.29 -0.23 44.49
C LEU A 447 16.57 -0.86 45.05
N ARG A 448 17.61 -1.03 44.22
CA ARG A 448 18.91 -1.57 44.63
C ARG A 448 19.59 -0.68 45.67
N LEU A 449 19.72 0.62 45.38
CA LEU A 449 20.38 1.57 46.27
C LEU A 449 19.67 1.67 47.63
N ASN A 450 18.35 1.68 47.64
CA ASN A 450 17.57 1.65 48.87
C ASN A 450 17.82 0.34 49.64
N PHE A 451 17.76 -0.81 48.95
CA PHE A 451 17.97 -2.10 49.57
C PHE A 451 19.38 -2.27 50.15
N ASP A 452 20.41 -1.77 49.49
CA ASP A 452 21.80 -1.85 49.97
C ASP A 452 21.98 -1.14 51.33
N VAL A 453 21.22 -0.08 51.57
CA VAL A 453 21.18 0.62 52.87
C VAL A 453 20.27 -0.11 53.86
N LEU A 454 19.03 -0.41 53.45
CA LEU A 454 18.02 -1.03 54.31
C LEU A 454 18.42 -2.42 54.80
N LYS A 455 19.15 -3.19 53.99
CA LYS A 455 19.65 -4.52 54.36
C LYS A 455 20.49 -4.51 55.64
N GLY A 456 21.29 -3.46 55.83
CA GLY A 456 22.04 -3.25 57.06
C GLY A 456 21.16 -2.77 58.21
N GLN A 457 20.33 -1.76 57.96
CA GLN A 457 19.49 -1.11 58.98
C GLN A 457 18.44 -2.07 59.57
N MET A 458 17.77 -2.86 58.73
CA MET A 458 16.72 -3.79 59.12
C MET A 458 17.24 -5.12 59.68
N GLY A 459 18.56 -5.31 59.74
CA GLY A 459 19.18 -6.53 60.29
C GLY A 459 19.11 -7.77 59.38
N PHE A 460 18.83 -7.61 58.07
CA PHE A 460 18.77 -8.74 57.13
C PHE A 460 20.07 -9.56 57.04
N ASN A 461 21.20 -8.93 57.38
CA ASN A 461 22.51 -9.58 57.43
C ASN A 461 22.70 -10.54 58.61
N ASN A 462 21.91 -10.40 59.67
CA ASN A 462 22.08 -11.17 60.89
C ASN A 462 20.72 -11.59 61.49
N PRO A 463 20.00 -12.51 60.82
CA PRO A 463 18.69 -12.96 61.29
C PRO A 463 18.78 -13.71 62.63
N GLN A 464 17.76 -13.51 63.47
CA GLN A 464 17.52 -14.38 64.62
C GLN A 464 16.87 -15.68 64.15
N VAL A 465 17.44 -16.83 64.52
CA VAL A 465 16.90 -18.14 64.16
C VAL A 465 16.17 -18.72 65.35
N GLU A 466 14.94 -19.17 65.14
CA GLU A 466 14.15 -19.87 66.13
C GLU A 466 13.66 -21.21 65.59
N THR A 467 13.50 -22.18 66.50
CA THR A 467 13.05 -23.53 66.20
C THR A 467 12.03 -23.94 67.25
N ASN A 468 10.77 -24.07 66.85
CA ASN A 468 9.67 -24.40 67.76
C ASN A 468 8.80 -25.51 67.16
N ARG A 469 8.39 -26.46 68.00
CA ARG A 469 7.35 -27.46 67.70
C ARG A 469 6.04 -26.96 68.32
N PHE A 470 4.94 -27.08 67.57
CA PHE A 470 3.62 -26.64 67.98
C PHE A 470 2.64 -27.81 67.94
N SER A 471 1.97 -28.06 69.07
CA SER A 471 1.00 -29.15 69.22
C SER A 471 -0.37 -28.74 68.67
N LEU A 472 -0.88 -29.49 67.68
CA LEU A 472 -2.24 -29.27 67.22
C LEU A 472 -3.26 -29.69 68.28
N ARG A 473 -3.01 -30.77 69.04
CA ARG A 473 -3.94 -31.22 70.07
C ARG A 473 -4.04 -30.24 71.24
N ARG A 474 -2.91 -29.91 71.87
CA ARG A 474 -2.87 -29.16 73.13
C ARG A 474 -2.92 -27.64 72.93
N GLU A 475 -2.21 -27.13 71.93
CA GLU A 475 -2.09 -25.67 71.74
C GLU A 475 -3.18 -25.13 70.82
N LEU A 476 -3.46 -25.79 69.69
CA LEU A 476 -4.51 -25.34 68.75
C LEU A 476 -5.91 -25.71 69.24
N PHE A 477 -6.17 -26.97 69.58
CA PHE A 477 -7.52 -27.42 69.95
C PHE A 477 -7.82 -27.40 71.46
N ARG A 478 -6.82 -27.08 72.30
CA ARG A 478 -6.95 -27.04 73.77
C ARG A 478 -7.45 -28.35 74.39
N ILE A 479 -7.08 -29.48 73.77
CA ILE A 479 -7.46 -30.81 74.24
C ILE A 479 -6.34 -31.34 75.15
N PRO A 480 -6.61 -31.65 76.43
CA PRO A 480 -5.60 -32.16 77.36
C PRO A 480 -5.22 -33.61 77.06
N ASP A 481 -4.12 -34.06 77.65
CA ASP A 481 -3.72 -35.47 77.66
C ASP A 481 -4.61 -36.30 78.59
N GLY A 482 -4.71 -37.61 78.35
CA GLY A 482 -5.49 -38.56 79.16
C GLY A 482 -6.79 -39.03 78.51
N PRO A 483 -7.51 -39.99 79.13
CA PRO A 483 -8.55 -40.77 78.45
C PRO A 483 -9.71 -39.95 77.87
N GLU A 484 -10.17 -38.92 78.59
CA GLU A 484 -11.23 -38.02 78.11
C GLU A 484 -10.76 -37.17 76.93
N GLY A 485 -9.53 -36.65 77.02
CA GLY A 485 -8.90 -35.90 75.94
C GLY A 485 -8.59 -36.76 74.72
N ASP A 486 -8.21 -38.03 74.91
CA ASP A 486 -7.97 -38.97 73.81
C ASP A 486 -9.25 -39.21 73.02
N ALA A 487 -10.40 -39.38 73.70
CA ALA A 487 -11.69 -39.50 73.05
C ALA A 487 -12.05 -38.23 72.25
N LEU A 488 -11.86 -37.05 72.84
CA LEU A 488 -12.11 -35.76 72.19
C LEU A 488 -11.18 -35.54 70.99
N TRP A 489 -9.91 -35.94 71.11
CA TRP A 489 -8.93 -35.83 70.03
C TRP A 489 -9.31 -36.71 68.84
N ARG A 490 -9.68 -37.97 69.08
CA ARG A 490 -10.19 -38.87 68.03
C ARG A 490 -11.43 -38.30 67.36
N GLN A 491 -12.38 -37.77 68.13
CA GLN A 491 -13.56 -37.12 67.58
C GLN A 491 -13.17 -35.93 66.68
N ARG A 492 -12.27 -35.07 67.13
CA ARG A 492 -11.80 -33.92 66.36
C ARG A 492 -11.13 -34.33 65.05
N LEU A 493 -10.33 -35.40 65.07
CA LEU A 493 -9.73 -35.94 63.85
C LEU A 493 -10.78 -36.50 62.89
N LYS A 494 -11.80 -37.20 63.38
CA LYS A 494 -12.93 -37.71 62.57
C LYS A 494 -13.73 -36.60 61.89
N GLU A 495 -14.00 -35.51 62.61
CA GLU A 495 -14.64 -34.31 62.04
C GLU A 495 -13.80 -33.66 60.93
N SER A 496 -12.50 -33.92 60.91
CA SER A 496 -11.55 -33.39 59.92
C SER A 496 -11.34 -34.34 58.72
N VAL A 497 -12.03 -35.49 58.69
CA VAL A 497 -11.93 -36.45 57.58
C VAL A 497 -12.78 -35.98 56.41
N VAL A 498 -12.17 -35.99 55.23
CA VAL A 498 -12.81 -35.74 53.94
C VAL A 498 -12.74 -37.02 53.13
N SER A 499 -13.88 -37.45 52.58
CA SER A 499 -13.98 -38.68 51.79
C SER A 499 -13.28 -38.59 50.42
N ASP A 500 -13.18 -37.39 49.85
CA ASP A 500 -12.48 -37.17 48.58
C ASP A 500 -11.76 -35.81 48.54
N LEU A 501 -10.42 -35.84 48.52
CA LEU A 501 -9.58 -34.65 48.34
C LEU A 501 -9.85 -33.90 47.03
N TRP A 502 -10.36 -34.54 45.98
CA TRP A 502 -10.71 -33.83 44.75
C TRP A 502 -11.89 -32.87 44.92
N ALA A 503 -12.71 -33.06 45.96
CA ALA A 503 -13.77 -32.12 46.32
C ALA A 503 -13.21 -30.85 46.97
N VAL A 504 -12.00 -30.89 47.55
CA VAL A 504 -11.35 -29.75 48.19
C VAL A 504 -10.73 -28.82 47.12
N PRO A 505 -11.21 -27.57 46.95
CA PRO A 505 -10.68 -26.63 45.96
C PRO A 505 -9.20 -26.32 46.16
N GLU A 506 -8.79 -26.09 47.41
CA GLU A 506 -7.43 -25.72 47.78
C GLU A 506 -6.42 -26.84 47.43
N PHE A 507 -6.80 -28.12 47.56
CA PHE A 507 -5.98 -29.24 47.11
C PHE A 507 -5.74 -29.20 45.59
N ARG A 508 -6.78 -28.93 44.80
CA ARG A 508 -6.66 -28.86 43.33
C ARG A 508 -5.81 -27.68 42.86
N GLN A 509 -5.90 -26.57 43.57
CA GLN A 509 -5.23 -25.33 43.23
C GLN A 509 -3.76 -25.34 43.65
N TYR A 510 -3.49 -25.71 44.92
CA TYR A 510 -2.17 -25.53 45.54
C TYR A 510 -1.38 -26.81 45.69
N ALA A 511 -1.99 -28.00 45.77
CA ALA A 511 -1.26 -29.25 45.97
C ALA A 511 -0.89 -29.93 44.65
N ARG A 512 0.33 -30.47 44.57
CA ARG A 512 0.73 -31.36 43.47
C ARG A 512 0.07 -32.72 43.71
N PRO A 513 -0.84 -33.18 42.84
CA PRO A 513 -1.60 -34.39 43.10
C PRO A 513 -0.69 -35.63 43.12
N PHE A 514 -0.94 -36.54 44.05
CA PHE A 514 -0.19 -37.80 44.20
C PHE A 514 -0.82 -38.97 43.45
N ALA A 515 -2.07 -38.82 42.99
CA ALA A 515 -2.80 -39.77 42.15
C ALA A 515 -3.55 -38.98 41.06
N PRO A 516 -3.88 -39.57 39.90
CA PRO A 516 -4.76 -38.94 38.92
C PRO A 516 -6.22 -38.97 39.41
N ARG A 517 -7.06 -38.05 38.91
CA ARG A 517 -8.49 -38.02 39.27
C ARG A 517 -9.24 -39.30 38.87
N SER A 518 -8.76 -40.02 37.85
CA SER A 518 -9.29 -41.31 37.44
C SER A 518 -9.07 -42.43 38.46
N ALA A 519 -8.19 -42.25 39.44
CA ALA A 519 -7.98 -43.20 40.53
C ALA A 519 -9.14 -43.21 41.56
N GLY A 520 -10.14 -42.34 41.39
CA GLY A 520 -11.31 -42.26 42.27
C GLY A 520 -11.07 -41.39 43.50
N ALA A 521 -12.00 -41.50 44.45
CA ALA A 521 -12.00 -40.73 45.69
C ALA A 521 -10.71 -40.96 46.47
N GLN A 522 -10.15 -39.88 47.02
CA GLN A 522 -8.94 -39.95 47.86
C GLN A 522 -9.28 -39.48 49.28
N PRO A 523 -9.60 -40.40 50.20
CA PRO A 523 -9.84 -40.06 51.61
C PRO A 523 -8.61 -39.43 52.26
N ALA A 524 -8.83 -38.43 53.10
CA ALA A 524 -7.77 -37.74 53.82
C ALA A 524 -8.28 -37.02 55.07
N LEU A 525 -7.34 -36.66 55.93
CA LEU A 525 -7.58 -35.73 57.02
C LEU A 525 -7.12 -34.33 56.61
N VAL A 526 -8.02 -33.34 56.71
CA VAL A 526 -7.77 -31.94 56.32
C VAL A 526 -7.97 -31.06 57.55
N LEU A 527 -6.87 -30.46 58.02
CA LEU A 527 -6.86 -29.55 59.16
C LEU A 527 -6.56 -28.13 58.68
N GLU A 528 -7.43 -27.21 59.07
CA GLU A 528 -7.25 -25.79 58.80
C GLU A 528 -7.05 -25.03 60.11
N PHE A 529 -6.12 -24.08 60.10
CA PHE A 529 -5.82 -23.28 61.27
C PHE A 529 -5.21 -21.93 60.89
N SER A 530 -5.44 -20.91 61.72
CA SER A 530 -4.73 -19.64 61.63
C SER A 530 -3.54 -19.64 62.60
N THR A 531 -2.54 -18.84 62.31
CA THR A 531 -1.41 -18.62 63.21
C THR A 531 -1.29 -17.15 63.60
N ASN A 532 -0.52 -16.87 64.66
CA ASN A 532 -0.42 -15.55 65.26
C ASN A 532 0.97 -15.31 65.86
N VAL A 533 1.42 -14.06 65.79
CA VAL A 533 2.66 -13.56 66.41
C VAL A 533 2.35 -12.26 67.16
N THR A 534 1.41 -12.36 68.11
CA THR A 534 0.98 -11.25 68.98
C THR A 534 1.33 -11.57 70.41
N PHE A 535 1.86 -10.56 71.11
CA PHE A 535 2.24 -10.67 72.51
C PHE A 535 1.09 -11.22 73.37
N GLY A 536 1.41 -12.16 74.25
CA GLY A 536 0.44 -12.76 75.17
C GLY A 536 -0.47 -13.82 74.55
N LEU A 537 -0.32 -14.13 73.27
CA LEU A 537 -1.02 -15.23 72.60
C LEU A 537 -0.05 -16.35 72.21
N ASN A 538 -0.53 -17.59 72.21
CA ASN A 538 0.18 -18.71 71.63
C ASN A 538 0.19 -18.63 70.09
N PHE A 539 0.94 -19.52 69.44
CA PHE A 539 1.08 -19.53 67.99
C PHE A 539 -0.23 -19.67 67.21
N PHE A 540 -1.28 -20.23 67.81
CA PHE A 540 -2.59 -20.39 67.17
C PHE A 540 -3.59 -19.28 67.53
N GLY A 541 -3.18 -18.30 68.33
CA GLY A 541 -3.98 -17.11 68.68
C GLY A 541 -4.81 -17.22 69.95
N TRP A 542 -4.60 -18.24 70.79
CA TRP A 542 -5.20 -18.34 72.11
C TRP A 542 -4.40 -17.57 73.15
N GLU A 543 -5.02 -17.17 74.27
CA GLU A 543 -4.28 -16.64 75.43
C GLU A 543 -3.17 -17.61 75.86
N LEU A 544 -1.96 -17.08 76.08
CA LEU A 544 -0.77 -17.89 76.33
C LEU A 544 -0.90 -18.66 77.65
N GLY A 545 -0.89 -19.98 77.56
CA GLY A 545 -0.97 -20.91 78.69
C GLY A 545 0.37 -21.57 79.02
N SER A 546 0.39 -22.35 80.11
CA SER A 546 1.57 -23.13 80.48
C SER A 546 1.87 -24.22 79.46
N GLY A 547 3.12 -24.27 78.97
CA GLY A 547 3.57 -25.24 77.97
C GLY A 547 3.19 -24.89 76.54
N ASP A 548 2.58 -23.73 76.29
CA ASP A 548 2.36 -23.19 74.95
C ASP A 548 3.65 -22.62 74.37
N SER A 549 3.72 -22.60 73.04
CA SER A 549 4.78 -21.97 72.28
C SER A 549 4.27 -20.71 71.56
N SER A 550 5.10 -19.67 71.51
CA SER A 550 4.83 -18.41 70.81
C SER A 550 6.10 -17.87 70.15
N TYR A 551 5.94 -17.13 69.07
CA TYR A 551 7.04 -16.33 68.49
C TYR A 551 7.11 -14.94 69.11
N ASP A 552 8.31 -14.36 69.13
CA ASP A 552 8.54 -13.03 69.68
C ASP A 552 7.90 -11.93 68.79
N SER A 553 6.94 -11.20 69.35
CA SER A 553 6.25 -10.10 68.66
C SER A 553 7.06 -8.82 68.50
N SER A 554 8.26 -8.73 69.10
CA SER A 554 9.19 -7.62 68.87
C SER A 554 9.88 -7.70 67.51
N GLN A 555 9.83 -8.85 66.85
CA GLN A 555 10.31 -9.03 65.48
C GLN A 555 9.24 -8.55 64.50
N PHE A 556 9.62 -7.71 63.52
CA PHE A 556 8.64 -7.21 62.55
C PHE A 556 8.22 -8.28 61.54
N ALA A 557 9.14 -9.21 61.26
CA ALA A 557 8.92 -10.30 60.33
C ALA A 557 9.58 -11.58 60.87
N THR A 558 8.78 -12.64 61.01
CA THR A 558 9.25 -14.00 61.30
C THR A 558 8.90 -14.89 60.12
N ARG A 559 9.90 -15.37 59.39
CA ARG A 559 9.72 -16.08 58.12
C ARG A 559 10.19 -17.52 58.22
N VAL A 560 9.54 -18.39 57.46
CA VAL A 560 9.85 -19.82 57.40
C VAL A 560 11.18 -20.04 56.67
N ARG A 561 12.04 -20.89 57.24
CA ARG A 561 13.26 -21.42 56.61
C ARG A 561 13.11 -22.89 56.22
N SER A 562 12.53 -23.68 57.10
CA SER A 562 12.21 -25.09 56.87
C SER A 562 11.04 -25.50 57.76
N VAL A 563 10.36 -26.57 57.36
CA VAL A 563 9.18 -27.09 58.06
C VAL A 563 9.34 -28.57 58.37
N GLY A 564 8.61 -29.06 59.37
CA GLY A 564 8.51 -30.48 59.65
C GLY A 564 7.17 -30.84 60.27
N THR A 565 6.85 -32.13 60.30
CA THR A 565 5.64 -32.66 60.94
C THR A 565 5.95 -33.97 61.63
N TRP A 566 5.45 -34.13 62.86
CA TRP A 566 5.60 -35.36 63.66
C TRP A 566 4.25 -35.87 64.13
N PHE A 567 4.10 -37.18 64.17
CA PHE A 567 2.95 -37.87 64.72
C PHE A 567 3.32 -38.55 66.03
N GLY A 568 2.61 -38.21 67.09
CA GLY A 568 2.78 -38.85 68.39
C GLY A 568 2.14 -40.24 68.42
N ASN A 569 2.74 -41.17 69.16
CA ASN A 569 2.36 -42.60 69.23
C ASN A 569 2.40 -43.37 67.88
N TYR A 570 2.89 -42.78 66.80
CA TYR A 570 2.87 -43.39 65.47
C TYR A 570 3.68 -44.68 65.36
N VAL A 571 4.80 -44.79 66.09
CA VAL A 571 5.69 -45.97 66.07
C VAL A 571 4.99 -47.25 66.52
N ASN A 572 3.92 -47.15 67.30
CA ASN A 572 3.15 -48.28 67.81
C ASN A 572 1.99 -48.68 66.90
N LEU A 573 1.76 -47.93 65.81
CA LEU A 573 0.68 -48.21 64.86
C LEU A 573 1.19 -49.11 63.72
N PRO A 574 0.39 -50.08 63.24
CA PRO A 574 0.75 -50.95 62.12
C PRO A 574 0.56 -50.21 60.78
N LEU A 575 1.22 -49.06 60.61
CA LEU A 575 1.12 -48.17 59.46
C LEU A 575 2.46 -48.08 58.71
N ALA A 576 2.43 -47.54 57.49
CA ALA A 576 3.63 -47.33 56.69
C ALA A 576 4.66 -46.43 57.41
N GLN A 577 5.95 -46.77 57.29
CA GLN A 577 7.05 -46.07 57.99
C GLN A 577 7.34 -44.65 57.47
N THR A 578 6.80 -44.27 56.30
CA THR A 578 7.11 -42.98 55.65
C THR A 578 5.83 -42.24 55.25
N PRO A 579 5.00 -41.85 56.22
CA PRO A 579 3.81 -41.06 55.91
C PRO A 579 4.21 -39.71 55.31
N ARG A 580 3.37 -39.17 54.43
CA ARG A 580 3.61 -37.93 53.70
C ARG A 580 2.43 -36.99 53.91
N VAL A 581 2.71 -35.71 54.11
CA VAL A 581 1.71 -34.67 54.35
C VAL A 581 1.93 -33.49 53.41
N TYR A 582 0.88 -32.69 53.23
CA TYR A 582 0.99 -31.35 52.65
C TYR A 582 0.81 -30.32 53.75
N LEU A 583 1.61 -29.26 53.73
CA LEU A 583 1.39 -28.05 54.52
C LEU A 583 1.59 -26.86 53.59
N PHE A 584 0.57 -26.04 53.44
CA PHE A 584 0.68 -24.81 52.66
C PHE A 584 -0.30 -23.74 53.15
N PRO A 585 0.04 -22.45 52.99
CA PRO A 585 -0.85 -21.35 53.31
C PRO A 585 -1.91 -21.20 52.21
N THR A 586 -3.14 -20.95 52.62
CA THR A 586 -4.26 -20.59 51.75
C THR A 586 -4.84 -19.22 52.10
N GLY A 587 -4.36 -18.60 53.18
CA GLY A 587 -4.70 -17.24 53.61
C GLY A 587 -3.58 -16.23 53.39
N ALA A 588 -3.83 -14.99 53.79
CA ALA A 588 -2.84 -13.91 53.71
C ALA A 588 -1.71 -14.11 54.72
N ASP A 589 -0.48 -13.89 54.29
CA ASP A 589 0.67 -13.69 55.17
C ASP A 589 0.51 -12.34 55.87
N VAL A 590 0.80 -12.28 57.17
CA VAL A 590 0.74 -11.07 57.99
C VAL A 590 2.14 -10.72 58.45
N LEU A 591 2.53 -9.46 58.30
CA LEU A 591 3.82 -8.94 58.74
C LEU A 591 3.62 -7.60 59.45
N ARG A 592 4.40 -7.31 60.49
CA ARG A 592 4.37 -6.00 61.16
C ARG A 592 5.25 -5.01 60.41
N ALA A 593 4.87 -3.74 60.40
CA ALA A 593 5.69 -2.70 59.81
C ALA A 593 6.98 -2.52 60.64
N PRO A 594 8.17 -2.48 60.00
CA PRO A 594 9.47 -2.50 60.70
C PRO A 594 9.77 -1.24 61.52
N SER A 595 9.11 -0.11 61.22
CA SER A 595 9.36 1.20 61.84
C SER A 595 8.24 1.66 62.77
N ALA A 596 7.21 0.84 62.95
CA ALA A 596 5.94 1.27 63.52
C ALA A 596 5.79 0.80 64.98
N ASN A 597 5.92 1.75 65.93
CA ASN A 597 5.73 1.48 67.36
C ASN A 597 4.27 1.22 67.76
N ASP A 598 3.33 1.37 66.82
CA ASP A 598 1.89 1.15 67.00
C ASP A 598 1.43 -0.25 66.54
N PHE A 599 2.38 -1.17 66.31
CA PHE A 599 2.11 -2.56 65.97
C PHE A 599 1.30 -2.76 64.68
N ARG A 600 1.28 -1.76 63.79
CA ARG A 600 0.61 -1.85 62.48
C ARG A 600 1.10 -3.07 61.70
N THR A 601 0.14 -3.76 61.07
CA THR A 601 0.39 -4.93 60.24
C THR A 601 0.00 -4.66 58.79
N ARG A 602 0.66 -5.37 57.87
CA ARG A 602 0.29 -5.48 56.46
C ARG A 602 -0.05 -6.93 56.15
N GLU A 603 -1.02 -7.11 55.25
CA GLU A 603 -1.43 -8.43 54.77
C GLU A 603 -1.01 -8.63 53.32
N TRP A 604 -0.60 -9.85 53.00
CA TRP A 604 -0.02 -10.19 51.71
C TRP A 604 -0.63 -11.48 51.15
N GLN A 605 -1.21 -11.38 49.97
CA GLN A 605 -1.62 -12.55 49.19
C GLN A 605 -0.42 -13.03 48.37
N VAL A 606 0.43 -13.85 49.00
CA VAL A 606 1.65 -14.36 48.37
C VAL A 606 1.35 -15.64 47.61
N VAL A 607 1.85 -15.75 46.38
CA VAL A 607 1.68 -16.91 45.50
C VAL A 607 3.06 -17.31 44.97
N ASP A 608 3.40 -18.61 45.04
CA ASP A 608 4.61 -19.13 44.37
C ASP A 608 4.34 -19.23 42.87
N GLN A 609 4.79 -18.22 42.12
CA GLN A 609 4.56 -18.11 40.69
C GLN A 609 5.74 -18.69 39.90
N ALA A 610 5.44 -19.45 38.85
CA ALA A 610 6.44 -19.83 37.88
C ALA A 610 6.85 -18.61 37.06
N ILE A 611 8.04 -18.09 37.34
CA ILE A 611 8.67 -17.06 36.51
C ILE A 611 9.20 -17.77 35.26
N PRO A 612 8.71 -17.46 34.05
CA PRO A 612 9.25 -18.03 32.83
C PRO A 612 10.73 -17.67 32.70
N ILE A 613 11.53 -18.56 32.11
CA ILE A 613 12.95 -18.26 31.88
C ILE A 613 13.03 -17.37 30.63
N PRO A 614 13.60 -16.15 30.70
CA PRO A 614 13.82 -15.36 29.51
C PRO A 614 14.95 -16.01 28.70
N PHE A 615 14.64 -16.66 27.59
CA PHE A 615 15.68 -17.05 26.64
C PHE A 615 16.34 -15.80 26.03
N PRO A 616 17.66 -15.82 25.78
CA PRO A 616 18.33 -14.69 25.16
C PRO A 616 17.76 -14.49 23.75
N VAL A 617 17.16 -13.31 23.51
CA VAL A 617 16.73 -12.88 22.19
C VAL A 617 17.96 -12.83 21.28
N GLY A 618 17.98 -13.64 20.22
CA GLY A 618 19.03 -13.61 19.21
C GLY A 618 18.83 -12.46 18.23
N GLN A 619 19.91 -12.04 17.56
CA GLN A 619 19.83 -11.04 16.50
C GLN A 619 18.93 -11.51 15.34
N GLN A 620 18.93 -12.82 15.06
CA GLN A 620 18.05 -13.44 14.06
C GLN A 620 16.57 -13.38 14.44
N ASP A 621 16.23 -13.39 15.73
CA ASP A 621 14.85 -13.28 16.19
C ASP A 621 14.28 -11.88 15.96
N LEU A 622 15.13 -10.85 16.08
CA LEU A 622 14.74 -9.45 15.82
C LEU A 622 14.50 -9.18 14.33
N GLU A 623 15.15 -9.95 13.46
CA GLU A 623 15.01 -9.87 11.99
C GLU A 623 13.75 -10.57 11.47
N ARG A 624 13.13 -11.46 12.28
CA ARG A 624 11.86 -12.11 11.93
C ARG A 624 10.68 -11.14 12.01
N PHE A 625 9.84 -11.12 10.98
CA PHE A 625 8.67 -10.22 10.90
C PHE A 625 7.52 -10.63 11.83
N ASP A 626 7.45 -11.91 12.20
CA ASP A 626 6.38 -12.51 12.99
C ASP A 626 6.75 -12.68 14.47
N TRP A 627 7.92 -12.18 14.88
CA TRP A 627 8.43 -12.43 16.23
C TRP A 627 7.60 -11.73 17.30
N LEU A 628 7.15 -12.52 18.27
CA LEU A 628 6.38 -12.09 19.43
C LEU A 628 7.11 -12.50 20.72
N PRO A 629 7.68 -11.55 21.49
CA PRO A 629 8.48 -11.85 22.67
C PRO A 629 7.81 -12.77 23.70
N ILE A 630 6.50 -12.63 23.89
CA ILE A 630 5.75 -13.42 24.88
C ILE A 630 5.49 -14.84 24.38
N ALA A 631 5.26 -15.03 23.08
CA ALA A 631 4.93 -16.34 22.52
C ALA A 631 6.19 -17.14 22.16
N ASP A 632 7.21 -16.47 21.63
CA ASP A 632 8.39 -17.13 21.07
C ASP A 632 9.50 -17.37 22.09
N ASN A 633 9.58 -16.54 23.16
CA ASN A 633 10.68 -16.63 24.13
C ASN A 633 10.28 -17.14 25.52
N LEU A 634 8.99 -17.20 25.86
CA LEU A 634 8.56 -17.65 27.19
C LEU A 634 8.06 -19.09 27.11
N SER A 635 8.76 -20.01 27.78
CA SER A 635 8.23 -21.35 28.03
C SER A 635 7.29 -21.32 29.23
N GLY A 636 6.00 -21.62 29.03
CA GLY A 636 5.00 -21.73 30.10
C GLY A 636 4.13 -20.50 30.31
N SER A 637 3.13 -20.60 31.18
CA SER A 637 2.22 -19.49 31.46
C SER A 637 2.81 -18.55 32.51
N PRO A 638 2.80 -17.22 32.29
CA PRO A 638 3.30 -16.24 33.25
C PRO A 638 2.41 -16.13 34.51
N ILE A 639 1.33 -16.91 34.64
CA ILE A 639 0.39 -16.90 35.77
C ILE A 639 0.31 -18.29 36.42
N GLU A 640 1.19 -19.22 36.05
CA GLU A 640 1.15 -20.57 36.60
C GLU A 640 1.63 -20.59 38.05
N VAL A 641 0.75 -21.03 38.95
CA VAL A 641 1.09 -21.24 40.36
C VAL A 641 1.83 -22.56 40.50
N ARG A 642 3.02 -22.52 41.10
CA ARG A 642 3.77 -23.72 41.43
C ARG A 642 3.10 -24.40 42.62
N ARG A 643 2.73 -25.65 42.42
CA ARG A 643 2.03 -26.45 43.42
C ARG A 643 2.99 -27.08 44.43
N TYR A 644 2.56 -27.15 45.68
CA TYR A 644 3.27 -27.73 46.81
C TYR A 644 3.33 -29.24 46.70
N ALA A 645 4.53 -29.80 46.86
CA ALA A 645 4.72 -31.25 46.96
C ALA A 645 4.51 -31.71 48.41
N ARG A 646 4.16 -32.99 48.58
CA ARG A 646 4.10 -33.63 49.89
C ARG A 646 5.51 -33.89 50.43
N PHE A 647 5.68 -33.76 51.74
CA PHE A 647 6.94 -34.02 52.44
C PHE A 647 6.71 -35.07 53.55
N PRO A 648 7.77 -35.76 54.04
CA PRO A 648 7.60 -36.81 55.04
C PRO A 648 7.18 -36.23 56.40
N ALA A 649 6.23 -36.89 57.05
CA ALA A 649 5.99 -36.75 58.47
C ALA A 649 6.75 -37.85 59.22
N PHE A 650 7.25 -37.54 60.40
CA PHE A 650 8.07 -38.43 61.21
C PHE A 650 7.29 -38.91 62.44
N HIS A 651 7.74 -39.98 63.09
CA HIS A 651 7.21 -40.31 64.41
C HIS A 651 7.88 -39.40 65.44
N PHE A 652 7.12 -38.92 66.44
CA PHE A 652 7.70 -38.10 67.50
C PHE A 652 8.75 -38.90 68.29
N ALA A 653 9.93 -38.32 68.45
CA ALA A 653 11.03 -38.86 69.25
C ALA A 653 11.89 -37.71 69.80
N GLU A 654 12.53 -37.96 70.94
CA GLU A 654 13.54 -37.09 71.55
C GLU A 654 14.87 -37.84 71.63
N PRO A 655 16.03 -37.16 71.44
CA PRO A 655 16.17 -35.72 71.17
C PRO A 655 15.73 -35.31 69.74
N PHE A 656 15.44 -34.03 69.54
CA PHE A 656 15.19 -33.44 68.22
C PHE A 656 16.32 -33.74 67.22
N ASP A 657 15.94 -34.07 65.98
CA ASP A 657 16.84 -34.34 64.86
C ASP A 657 16.62 -33.32 63.74
N ASP A 658 17.57 -32.40 63.53
CA ASP A 658 17.50 -31.35 62.52
C ASP A 658 17.54 -31.91 61.08
N SER A 659 17.81 -33.21 60.87
CA SER A 659 17.67 -33.84 59.55
C SER A 659 16.21 -34.13 59.17
N GLN A 660 15.28 -34.06 60.14
CA GLN A 660 13.86 -34.34 59.96
C GLN A 660 13.04 -33.10 59.55
N VAL A 661 13.70 -32.02 59.12
CA VAL A 661 13.08 -30.78 58.63
C VAL A 661 13.37 -30.59 57.14
N ILE A 662 12.38 -30.11 56.40
CA ILE A 662 12.44 -29.95 54.95
C ILE A 662 12.53 -28.46 54.61
N ALA A 663 13.64 -28.08 53.95
CA ALA A 663 13.82 -26.75 53.37
C ALA A 663 13.16 -26.62 51.98
N ASP A 664 13.00 -27.74 51.25
CA ASP A 664 12.32 -27.79 49.94
C ASP A 664 10.79 -27.90 50.06
N SER A 665 10.20 -26.95 50.78
CA SER A 665 8.75 -26.88 51.00
C SER A 665 8.05 -25.84 50.13
N ARG A 666 8.81 -25.03 49.37
CA ARG A 666 8.32 -23.78 48.72
C ARG A 666 7.71 -22.77 49.71
N LEU A 667 7.95 -22.95 51.01
CA LEU A 667 7.50 -22.06 52.08
C LEU A 667 8.58 -21.10 52.55
N VAL A 668 9.82 -21.23 52.05
CA VAL A 668 10.93 -20.34 52.44
C VAL A 668 10.55 -18.89 52.17
N GLY A 669 10.69 -18.02 53.18
CA GLY A 669 10.32 -16.60 53.09
C GLY A 669 8.85 -16.28 53.34
N ARG A 670 7.97 -17.28 53.44
CA ARG A 670 6.58 -17.07 53.89
C ARG A 670 6.54 -16.65 55.35
N SER A 671 5.62 -15.78 55.71
CA SER A 671 5.39 -15.41 57.10
C SER A 671 4.85 -16.62 57.87
N VAL A 672 5.38 -16.88 59.07
CA VAL A 672 4.75 -17.86 59.97
C VAL A 672 3.41 -17.38 60.48
N TRP A 673 3.18 -16.05 60.50
CA TRP A 673 1.87 -15.48 60.78
C TRP A 673 1.04 -15.48 59.49
N ASN A 674 0.07 -16.38 59.41
CA ASN A 674 -0.82 -16.48 58.26
C ASN A 674 -2.27 -16.65 58.72
N ARG A 675 -3.19 -16.05 57.97
CA ARG A 675 -4.63 -16.09 58.26
C ARG A 675 -5.25 -17.48 58.11
N ARG A 676 -4.67 -18.37 57.30
CA ARG A 676 -5.15 -19.75 57.08
C ARG A 676 -4.04 -20.63 56.50
N TRP A 677 -3.62 -21.62 57.28
CA TRP A 677 -2.83 -22.78 56.87
C TRP A 677 -3.74 -23.97 56.62
N MET A 678 -3.34 -24.82 55.69
CA MET A 678 -3.98 -26.10 55.42
C MET A 678 -2.94 -27.23 55.55
N LEU A 679 -3.20 -28.17 56.46
CA LEU A 679 -2.47 -29.42 56.62
C LEU A 679 -3.33 -30.56 56.07
N ILE A 680 -2.81 -31.29 55.08
CA ILE A 680 -3.49 -32.46 54.50
C ILE A 680 -2.67 -33.71 54.78
N ILE A 681 -3.32 -34.72 55.34
CA ILE A 681 -2.76 -36.05 55.60
C ILE A 681 -3.55 -37.07 54.77
N PRO A 682 -3.06 -37.46 53.58
CA PRO A 682 -3.76 -38.41 52.73
C PRO A 682 -3.84 -39.80 53.35
N GLY A 683 -5.01 -40.44 53.36
CA GLY A 683 -5.17 -41.79 53.93
C GLY A 683 -4.32 -42.85 53.24
N GLY A 684 -4.17 -42.72 51.92
CA GLY A 684 -3.30 -43.58 51.11
C GLY A 684 -1.80 -43.47 51.43
N THR A 685 -1.40 -42.58 52.37
CA THR A 685 -0.04 -42.58 52.89
C THR A 685 0.20 -43.63 53.97
N PHE A 686 -0.86 -44.14 54.60
CA PHE A 686 -0.78 -45.03 55.75
C PHE A 686 -0.84 -46.49 55.36
N LEU A 687 -1.82 -46.86 54.53
CA LEU A 687 -2.05 -48.22 54.01
C LEU A 687 -2.54 -48.16 52.56
N ALA A 688 -2.51 -49.31 51.87
CA ALA A 688 -3.05 -49.44 50.51
C ALA A 688 -4.55 -49.18 50.44
N ASP A 689 -5.28 -49.53 51.51
CA ASP A 689 -6.64 -49.10 51.76
C ASP A 689 -6.62 -47.77 52.55
N PRO A 690 -6.97 -46.63 51.94
CA PRO A 690 -6.89 -45.32 52.57
C PRO A 690 -7.80 -45.17 53.79
N ASP A 691 -9.00 -45.76 53.76
CA ASP A 691 -10.00 -45.63 54.82
C ASP A 691 -9.55 -46.42 56.05
N ALA A 692 -9.13 -47.68 55.85
CA ALA A 692 -8.55 -48.50 56.92
C ALA A 692 -7.29 -47.85 57.52
N GLY A 693 -6.47 -47.19 56.70
CA GLY A 693 -5.31 -46.43 57.12
C GLY A 693 -5.66 -45.23 58.03
N LEU A 694 -6.65 -44.42 57.63
CA LEU A 694 -7.14 -43.29 58.42
C LEU A 694 -7.77 -43.74 59.73
N GLU A 695 -8.63 -44.75 59.69
CA GLU A 695 -9.23 -45.31 60.90
C GLU A 695 -8.18 -45.85 61.86
N THR A 696 -7.15 -46.54 61.36
CA THR A 696 -6.06 -47.04 62.21
C THR A 696 -5.21 -45.91 62.78
N PHE A 697 -4.99 -44.84 62.00
CA PHE A 697 -4.30 -43.65 62.46
C PHE A 697 -5.06 -42.92 63.57
N ILE A 698 -6.40 -42.85 63.48
CA ILE A 698 -7.23 -42.12 64.44
C ILE A 698 -7.60 -42.99 65.65
N ASP A 699 -8.13 -44.19 65.42
CA ASP A 699 -8.73 -45.04 66.44
C ASP A 699 -7.80 -46.17 66.94
N GLY A 700 -6.62 -46.34 66.35
CA GLY A 700 -5.67 -47.39 66.72
C GLY A 700 -5.91 -48.73 66.00
N PRO A 701 -5.05 -49.74 66.25
CA PRO A 701 -5.18 -51.05 65.64
C PRO A 701 -6.46 -51.78 66.06
N LEU A 702 -6.90 -52.72 65.21
CA LEU A 702 -7.99 -53.64 65.54
C LEU A 702 -7.57 -54.54 66.71
N ILE A 703 -8.47 -54.72 67.67
CA ILE A 703 -8.27 -55.66 68.77
C ILE A 703 -8.34 -57.08 68.18
N PRO A 704 -7.33 -57.94 68.38
CA PRO A 704 -7.34 -59.30 67.83
C PRO A 704 -8.61 -60.07 68.23
N GLY A 705 -9.38 -60.52 67.23
CA GLY A 705 -10.62 -61.27 67.44
C GLY A 705 -11.86 -60.42 67.75
N SER A 706 -11.76 -59.09 67.70
CA SER A 706 -12.90 -58.15 67.75
C SER A 706 -13.02 -57.35 66.45
N GLY A 707 -14.20 -56.77 66.20
CA GLY A 707 -14.39 -55.72 65.20
C GLY A 707 -14.03 -54.32 65.71
N ASP A 708 -13.77 -54.18 67.01
CA ASP A 708 -13.46 -52.91 67.66
C ASP A 708 -11.96 -52.58 67.59
N ARG A 709 -11.64 -51.28 67.62
CA ARG A 709 -10.27 -50.75 67.71
C ARG A 709 -9.91 -50.43 69.17
N ASP A 710 -8.62 -50.51 69.50
CA ASP A 710 -8.13 -50.36 70.88
C ASP A 710 -8.13 -48.91 71.41
N GLY A 711 -8.44 -47.94 70.56
CA GLY A 711 -8.45 -46.51 70.87
C GLY A 711 -7.06 -45.88 70.91
N GLN A 712 -5.97 -46.63 70.73
CA GLN A 712 -4.60 -46.16 70.87
C GLN A 712 -4.03 -45.62 69.55
N GLY A 713 -4.77 -44.71 68.91
CA GLY A 713 -4.35 -44.01 67.70
C GLY A 713 -3.25 -42.96 67.93
N VAL A 714 -3.09 -42.07 66.96
CA VAL A 714 -2.18 -40.92 67.05
C VAL A 714 -2.59 -40.05 68.23
N ASN A 715 -1.65 -39.77 69.15
CA ASN A 715 -1.97 -38.99 70.34
C ASN A 715 -1.74 -37.48 70.17
N ASP A 716 -0.97 -37.05 69.16
CA ASP A 716 -0.81 -35.64 68.78
C ASP A 716 -0.25 -35.50 67.36
N ILE A 717 -0.46 -34.35 66.73
CA ILE A 717 0.20 -33.94 65.50
C ILE A 717 0.97 -32.66 65.82
N LEU A 718 2.28 -32.70 65.61
CA LEU A 718 3.18 -31.58 65.87
C LEU A 718 3.66 -30.99 64.55
N ILE A 719 3.52 -29.68 64.39
CA ILE A 719 4.11 -28.94 63.28
C ILE A 719 5.35 -28.19 63.77
N PHE A 720 6.34 -28.03 62.91
CA PHE A 720 7.57 -27.33 63.25
C PHE A 720 7.91 -26.32 62.18
N PHE A 721 8.41 -25.17 62.62
CA PHE A 721 9.03 -24.20 61.75
C PHE A 721 10.40 -23.82 62.31
N LYS A 722 11.42 -24.00 61.48
CA LYS A 722 12.69 -23.28 61.63
C LYS A 722 12.50 -21.94 60.96
N THR A 723 12.73 -20.86 61.68
CA THR A 723 12.46 -19.52 61.17
C THR A 723 13.73 -18.69 61.11
N TYR A 724 13.63 -17.59 60.37
CA TYR A 724 14.54 -16.46 60.50
C TYR A 724 13.69 -15.20 60.71
N ALA A 725 14.05 -14.42 61.72
CA ALA A 725 13.32 -13.24 62.14
C ALA A 725 14.22 -12.01 62.16
N TYR A 726 13.60 -10.86 61.99
CA TYR A 726 14.26 -9.56 61.94
C TYR A 726 13.56 -8.57 62.87
N SER A 727 14.36 -7.81 63.62
CA SER A 727 13.85 -6.82 64.58
C SER A 727 13.29 -5.58 63.89
N GLY A 728 13.85 -5.22 62.72
CA GLY A 728 13.52 -3.99 62.01
C GLY A 728 14.53 -2.90 62.30
N ASN A 729 14.12 -1.65 62.07
CA ASN A 729 14.97 -0.45 62.21
C ASN A 729 15.03 0.08 63.64
#